data_AF-A0A8C1US44-F1
#
_entry.id   AF-A0A8C1US44-F1
#
_cell.length_a   1.000
_cell.length_b   1.000
_cell.length_c   1.000
_cell.angle_alpha   90.00
_cell.angle_beta   90.00
_cell.angle_gamma   90.00
#
_symmetry.space_group_name_H-M   'P 1'
#
loop_
_entity.id
_entity.type
_entity.pdbx_description
1 polymer ?
#
loop_
_entity_poly.entity_id
_entity_poly.type
_entity_poly.pdbx_seq_one_letter_code
_entity_poly.pdbx_strand_id
1 'polypeptide(L)'
;IFSHQNLILIMFRYFTFFILSFIILKEETLYSLPLLPNLRWSSVPPLVQTEVKMELYTLFPGERLVLQCLAQDETTVVGLAVIWTKDRAAVLNGDHMRVNGGQLEIGSVELTDSGLYSCTVQSLFGNHSTYFIVNVTGMSLPSSEDEDDDESSSEENKPSTMAPHWAQPEKMEKKLHAVPASKTVKFRCQAEGNPMPKLRWLKNGKEFKRDQRIGGYKLREHMWTIIMESVVPSDKGNYTCLVENEYGSINHTYQLDVVERSPHRPILYAGLPANRTAVVGSDVEFVCKVFSDPQPHIQWLKHILVNGSKLGPDGLPYVRVLKTAGLNTTDKEMEVLQLRNVSFEDAGVYTCLAGNSIGISHHSAWLTVVKVPSQSYLEVLIYCVGFFLIFLMVGTATIVKVRSSSKKSDFNSQLAVHKLAKSIPLRRQVSVESSSSLNSGVMLVRPSRLSSSGSPMLSGVSEYELPQDPCWEVPRERLVLGKPLGEGCFGQVVMGEAIGLDKDKPNRITKVAVKMLKSDATEKDLSDLISEMEMMKMIGKHKNIINLLGACTQDGPLYVIVEYASKGNLREYLRARRPHGMEYCYNPDQVPVECMSIKDLVSCAYQVARGMEYLASRKCIHRDLAARNVLVTEDNVMKIADFGLARDVHHIDYYKKTTNGRLPVKWMAPEALFDRIYTHQSDVWSFGVLLWEIFTLGGSPYPGVPVEELFKLLREGHRMDRPSACTQEIYLMMKDCWHAVPTQRPTFKQLVEDLDRTLSMISNQEYLDLSVPLEPMYSQVILNERSSTCSSEQDSVFLRESGPEEPCIPLTVPPQQTVRSFKKR
;
A
#
# COMPACT_ATOMS: atom_id res chain seq x y z
N ILE A 1 -12.63 39.71 -58.34
CA ILE A 1 -11.36 38.99 -58.59
C ILE A 1 -10.55 38.78 -57.29
N PHE A 2 -10.61 39.65 -56.29
CA PHE A 2 -9.94 39.46 -54.99
C PHE A 2 -10.52 38.39 -54.03
N SER A 3 -11.76 37.90 -54.24
CA SER A 3 -12.37 36.87 -53.38
C SER A 3 -12.05 35.42 -53.80
N HIS A 4 -11.62 35.19 -55.05
CA HIS A 4 -11.36 33.84 -55.55
C HIS A 4 -9.94 33.34 -55.25
N GLN A 5 -8.96 34.24 -55.14
CA GLN A 5 -7.58 33.86 -54.79
C GLN A 5 -7.45 33.40 -53.34
N ASN A 6 -8.19 34.01 -52.40
CA ASN A 6 -8.19 33.57 -50.99
C ASN A 6 -8.83 32.19 -50.81
N LEU A 7 -9.86 31.85 -51.58
CA LEU A 7 -10.49 30.53 -51.52
C LEU A 7 -9.56 29.44 -52.08
N ILE A 8 -8.81 29.75 -53.14
CA ILE A 8 -7.80 28.84 -53.71
C ILE A 8 -6.63 28.66 -52.73
N LEU A 9 -6.20 29.72 -52.03
CA LEU A 9 -5.14 29.64 -51.04
C LEU A 9 -5.56 28.84 -49.78
N ILE A 10 -6.82 28.98 -49.36
CA ILE A 10 -7.41 28.19 -48.27
C ILE A 10 -7.51 26.72 -48.67
N MET A 11 -7.98 26.42 -49.89
CA MET A 11 -8.02 25.05 -50.41
C MET A 11 -6.63 24.44 -50.53
N PHE A 12 -5.62 25.20 -50.97
CA PHE A 12 -4.23 24.74 -51.01
C PHE A 12 -3.67 24.48 -49.61
N ARG A 13 -4.01 25.31 -48.61
CA ARG A 13 -3.63 25.10 -47.20
C ARG A 13 -4.30 23.87 -46.60
N TYR A 14 -5.59 23.64 -46.84
CA TYR A 14 -6.26 22.43 -46.40
C TYR A 14 -5.71 21.18 -47.10
N PHE A 15 -5.38 21.27 -48.39
CA PHE A 15 -4.79 20.17 -49.14
C PHE A 15 -3.36 19.84 -48.68
N THR A 16 -2.54 20.85 -48.37
CA THR A 16 -1.21 20.64 -47.79
C THR A 16 -1.28 20.13 -46.35
N PHE A 17 -2.22 20.60 -45.54
CA PHE A 17 -2.43 20.07 -44.19
C PHE A 17 -2.92 18.62 -44.20
N PHE A 18 -3.81 18.28 -45.13
CA PHE A 18 -4.30 16.91 -45.31
C PHE A 18 -3.19 15.98 -45.80
N ILE A 19 -2.34 16.42 -46.73
CA ILE A 19 -1.15 15.66 -47.16
C ILE A 19 -0.13 15.52 -46.04
N LEU A 20 0.14 16.57 -45.26
CA LEU A 20 1.06 16.47 -44.10
C LEU A 20 0.52 15.52 -43.04
N SER A 21 -0.77 15.59 -42.69
CA SER A 21 -1.40 14.64 -41.78
C SER A 21 -1.39 13.21 -42.34
N PHE A 22 -1.52 13.04 -43.67
CA PHE A 22 -1.41 11.73 -44.32
C PHE A 22 0.02 11.19 -44.32
N ILE A 23 1.03 12.05 -44.46
CA ILE A 23 2.46 11.67 -44.38
C ILE A 23 2.82 11.29 -42.94
N ILE A 24 2.33 12.04 -41.94
CA ILE A 24 2.53 11.75 -40.51
C ILE A 24 1.83 10.44 -40.13
N LEU A 25 0.61 10.18 -40.61
CA LEU A 25 -0.05 8.88 -40.41
C LEU A 25 0.64 7.73 -41.16
N LYS A 26 1.32 8.00 -42.28
CA LYS A 26 2.13 7.01 -43.02
C LYS A 26 3.46 6.71 -42.31
N GLU A 27 4.05 7.70 -41.65
CA GLU A 27 5.24 7.52 -40.80
C GLU A 27 4.89 6.79 -39.49
N GLU A 28 3.75 7.07 -38.86
CA GLU A 28 3.32 6.34 -37.66
C GLU A 28 2.89 4.89 -37.92
N THR A 29 2.48 4.54 -39.15
CA THR A 29 2.09 3.17 -39.52
C THR A 29 3.23 2.33 -40.10
N LEU A 30 4.39 2.92 -40.39
CA LEU A 30 5.61 2.20 -40.82
C LEU A 30 6.53 1.82 -39.66
N TYR A 31 6.25 2.25 -38.42
CA TYR A 31 6.98 1.86 -37.22
C TYR A 31 6.12 1.05 -36.26
N SER A 32 5.80 -0.19 -36.64
CA SER A 32 5.31 -1.18 -35.69
C SER A 32 5.62 -2.61 -36.14
N LEU A 33 6.86 -3.06 -35.87
CA LEU A 33 7.33 -4.43 -35.49
C LEU A 33 8.78 -4.67 -35.95
N PRO A 34 9.63 -5.48 -35.26
CA PRO A 34 9.68 -5.91 -33.87
C PRO A 34 10.96 -5.42 -33.13
N LEU A 35 10.93 -5.36 -31.79
CA LEU A 35 12.13 -5.13 -30.98
C LEU A 35 12.86 -6.47 -30.72
N LEU A 36 14.10 -6.59 -31.18
CA LEU A 36 15.15 -7.46 -30.63
C LEU A 36 16.47 -6.65 -30.59
N PRO A 37 17.45 -7.04 -29.73
CA PRO A 37 18.24 -6.11 -28.93
C PRO A 37 19.63 -5.79 -29.51
N ASN A 38 20.27 -4.81 -28.86
CA ASN A 38 21.67 -4.36 -28.98
C ASN A 38 21.96 -3.31 -30.06
N LEU A 39 22.09 -2.04 -29.67
CA LEU A 39 23.39 -1.40 -29.37
C LEU A 39 23.14 -0.01 -28.75
N ARG A 40 24.04 0.37 -27.85
CA ARG A 40 24.08 1.61 -27.05
C ARG A 40 24.02 2.87 -27.94
N TRP A 41 23.68 4.03 -27.36
CA TRP A 41 24.56 5.22 -27.23
C TRP A 41 23.97 6.22 -26.21
N SER A 42 24.86 6.67 -25.32
CA SER A 42 24.83 7.85 -24.44
C SER A 42 23.50 8.23 -23.76
N SER A 43 23.19 7.55 -22.65
CA SER A 43 22.37 8.12 -21.58
C SER A 43 23.25 8.99 -20.67
N VAL A 44 22.80 10.21 -20.40
CA VAL A 44 23.16 10.96 -19.18
C VAL A 44 22.92 10.02 -17.98
N PRO A 45 23.90 9.80 -17.10
CA PRO A 45 23.78 8.75 -16.09
C PRO A 45 22.69 9.10 -15.07
N PRO A 46 21.84 8.13 -14.68
CA PRO A 46 20.97 8.28 -13.53
C PRO A 46 21.82 8.34 -12.26
N LEU A 47 21.34 9.07 -11.25
CA LEU A 47 21.84 8.97 -9.88
C LEU A 47 21.64 7.53 -9.38
N VAL A 48 22.68 6.72 -9.53
CA VAL A 48 22.79 5.39 -8.92
C VAL A 48 22.92 5.60 -7.42
N GLN A 49 21.86 5.28 -6.66
CA GLN A 49 22.04 4.90 -5.26
C GLN A 49 22.72 3.54 -5.27
N THR A 50 24.04 3.52 -5.18
CA THR A 50 24.82 2.30 -5.02
C THR A 50 24.47 1.70 -3.66
N GLU A 51 23.88 0.50 -3.65
CA GLU A 51 23.84 -0.31 -2.44
C GLU A 51 25.28 -0.57 -1.98
N VAL A 52 25.64 -0.02 -0.83
CA VAL A 52 26.96 -0.22 -0.23
C VAL A 52 27.04 -1.67 0.26
N LYS A 53 27.76 -2.53 -0.47
CA LYS A 53 28.05 -3.90 -0.04
C LYS A 53 29.05 -3.84 1.13
N MET A 54 28.60 -4.23 2.33
CA MET A 54 29.46 -4.38 3.51
C MET A 54 29.85 -5.84 3.72
N GLU A 55 31.13 -6.12 3.88
CA GLU A 55 31.65 -7.46 4.18
C GLU A 55 32.04 -7.57 5.66
N LEU A 56 31.66 -8.67 6.32
CA LEU A 56 31.86 -8.90 7.75
C LEU A 56 32.89 -10.01 7.98
N TYR A 57 33.91 -9.72 8.78
CA TYR A 57 34.97 -10.63 9.21
C TYR A 57 34.89 -10.85 10.73
N THR A 58 34.96 -12.10 11.18
CA THR A 58 35.07 -12.46 12.60
C THR A 58 36.32 -13.30 12.80
N LEU A 59 37.24 -12.84 13.64
CA LEU A 59 38.59 -13.39 13.81
C LEU A 59 38.92 -13.59 15.30
N PHE A 60 39.93 -14.40 15.58
CA PHE A 60 40.50 -14.60 16.92
C PHE A 60 41.86 -13.90 17.05
N PRO A 61 42.27 -13.49 18.27
CA PRO A 61 43.59 -12.89 18.48
C PRO A 61 44.72 -13.79 17.96
N GLY A 62 45.60 -13.24 17.13
CA GLY A 62 46.70 -13.99 16.50
C GLY A 62 46.46 -14.42 15.04
N GLU A 63 45.22 -14.35 14.53
CA GLU A 63 44.94 -14.67 13.13
C GLU A 63 45.40 -13.55 12.17
N ARG A 64 45.70 -13.89 10.92
CA ARG A 64 46.10 -12.93 9.88
C ARG A 64 44.88 -12.45 9.10
N LEU A 65 44.69 -11.13 9.02
CA LEU A 65 43.64 -10.50 8.21
C LEU A 65 44.22 -9.86 6.95
N VAL A 66 43.55 -10.08 5.82
CA VAL A 66 43.90 -9.45 4.54
C VAL A 66 42.63 -8.90 3.89
N LEU A 67 42.54 -7.58 3.77
CA LEU A 67 41.44 -6.88 3.10
C LEU A 67 41.91 -6.36 1.74
N GLN A 68 41.08 -6.54 0.71
CA GLN A 68 41.36 -6.11 -0.66
C GLN A 68 40.35 -5.08 -1.15
N CYS A 69 40.84 -4.00 -1.74
CA CYS A 69 40.02 -2.94 -2.32
C CYS A 69 39.67 -3.30 -3.78
N LEU A 70 38.43 -3.74 -4.01
CA LEU A 70 37.94 -4.08 -5.35
C LEU A 70 37.50 -2.81 -6.11
N ALA A 71 38.18 -2.50 -7.21
CA ALA A 71 37.69 -1.54 -8.21
C ALA A 71 36.89 -2.30 -9.27
N GLN A 72 35.73 -1.76 -9.68
CA GLN A 72 34.73 -2.50 -10.46
C GLN A 72 35.07 -2.69 -11.95
N ASP A 73 36.27 -2.29 -12.41
CA ASP A 73 36.74 -2.49 -13.78
C ASP A 73 38.17 -3.07 -13.79
N GLU A 74 38.30 -4.30 -14.30
CA GLU A 74 39.52 -5.13 -14.30
C GLU A 74 40.61 -4.70 -15.31
N THR A 75 40.68 -3.43 -15.70
CA THR A 75 41.73 -2.96 -16.61
C THR A 75 42.37 -1.66 -16.10
N THR A 76 43.68 -1.73 -15.83
CA THR A 76 44.59 -0.65 -15.41
C THR A 76 44.41 -0.07 -14.00
N VAL A 77 44.74 -0.87 -12.97
CA VAL A 77 45.16 -0.31 -11.66
C VAL A 77 46.69 -0.23 -11.64
N VAL A 78 47.24 0.74 -12.35
CA VAL A 78 48.63 1.17 -12.17
C VAL A 78 48.60 2.68 -11.96
N GLY A 79 48.78 3.11 -10.71
CA GLY A 79 48.97 4.53 -10.35
C GLY A 79 47.82 5.26 -9.64
N LEU A 80 46.74 4.58 -9.21
CA LEU A 80 45.65 5.24 -8.45
C LEU A 80 45.97 5.29 -6.94
N ALA A 81 45.70 6.43 -6.30
CA ALA A 81 45.87 6.61 -4.86
C ALA A 81 44.71 5.95 -4.10
N VAL A 82 45.04 4.96 -3.25
CA VAL A 82 44.10 4.25 -2.37
C VAL A 82 44.35 4.70 -0.93
N ILE A 83 43.30 5.16 -0.25
CA ILE A 83 43.36 5.61 1.14
C ILE A 83 42.56 4.64 2.00
N TRP A 84 43.20 4.08 3.03
CA TRP A 84 42.55 3.23 4.02
C TRP A 84 42.24 4.00 5.30
N THR A 85 41.05 3.79 5.85
CA THR A 85 40.63 4.37 7.13
C THR A 85 39.99 3.31 8.03
N LYS A 86 40.24 3.38 9.33
CA LYS A 86 39.59 2.59 10.39
C LYS A 86 38.82 3.55 11.28
N ASP A 87 37.51 3.34 11.43
CA ASP A 87 36.61 4.20 12.22
C ASP A 87 36.78 5.70 11.91
N ARG A 88 36.96 6.01 10.62
CA ARG A 88 37.19 7.36 10.04
C ARG A 88 38.59 7.97 10.29
N ALA A 89 39.51 7.26 10.96
CA ALA A 89 40.91 7.66 11.08
C ALA A 89 41.77 7.00 10.00
N ALA A 90 42.74 7.73 9.43
CA ALA A 90 43.65 7.18 8.41
C ALA A 90 44.52 6.06 8.99
N VAL A 91 44.55 4.92 8.30
CA VAL A 91 45.42 3.79 8.66
C VAL A 91 46.82 4.06 8.12
N LEU A 92 47.81 4.10 9.01
CA LEU A 92 49.22 4.24 8.67
C LEU A 92 49.92 2.89 8.76
N ASN A 93 51.05 2.76 8.05
CA ASN A 93 51.93 1.60 8.21
C ASN A 93 52.51 1.58 9.62
N GLY A 94 52.37 0.45 10.31
CA GLY A 94 52.90 0.20 11.65
C GLY A 94 53.46 -1.20 11.78
N ASP A 95 53.80 -1.60 13.01
CA ASP A 95 54.53 -2.85 13.27
C ASP A 95 53.69 -4.13 12.98
N HIS A 96 52.38 -4.12 13.26
CA HIS A 96 51.48 -5.25 13.01
C HIS A 96 50.52 -5.05 11.81
N MET A 97 50.51 -3.86 11.19
CA MET A 97 49.57 -3.48 10.13
C MET A 97 50.29 -2.82 8.94
N ARG A 98 50.10 -3.39 7.73
CA ARG A 98 50.76 -2.96 6.49
C ARG A 98 49.74 -2.65 5.40
N VAL A 99 49.82 -1.45 4.85
CA VAL A 99 49.05 -0.95 3.73
C VAL A 99 49.91 -1.03 2.47
N ASN A 100 49.48 -1.80 1.48
CA ASN A 100 50.11 -1.92 0.17
C ASN A 100 49.13 -1.47 -0.92
N GLY A 101 48.82 -0.17 -0.94
CA GLY A 101 47.88 0.44 -1.89
C GLY A 101 46.49 -0.19 -1.82
N GLY A 102 46.19 -1.09 -2.76
CA GLY A 102 44.91 -1.80 -2.85
C GLY A 102 44.67 -2.87 -1.79
N GLN A 103 45.64 -3.16 -0.91
CA GLN A 103 45.53 -4.22 0.09
C GLN A 103 45.94 -3.72 1.49
N LEU A 104 45.15 -4.07 2.51
CA LEU A 104 45.48 -3.88 3.92
C LEU A 104 45.70 -5.25 4.56
N GLU A 105 46.84 -5.41 5.23
CA GLU A 105 47.23 -6.65 5.90
C GLU A 105 47.49 -6.40 7.39
N ILE A 106 46.90 -7.23 8.24
CA ILE A 106 47.18 -7.29 9.69
C ILE A 106 47.75 -8.68 9.98
N GLY A 107 49.01 -8.74 10.42
CA GLY A 107 49.77 -9.99 10.56
C GLY A 107 49.27 -10.88 11.69
N SER A 108 49.00 -10.28 12.84
CA SER A 108 48.45 -10.91 14.04
C SER A 108 47.42 -9.97 14.62
N VAL A 109 46.14 -10.29 14.41
CA VAL A 109 45.02 -9.45 14.77
C VAL A 109 44.86 -9.38 16.30
N GLU A 110 44.68 -8.19 16.86
CA GLU A 110 44.45 -7.96 18.29
C GLU A 110 43.00 -7.55 18.56
N LEU A 111 42.54 -7.61 19.82
CA LEU A 111 41.17 -7.18 20.18
C LEU A 111 40.88 -5.72 19.76
N THR A 112 41.90 -4.88 19.80
CA THR A 112 41.89 -3.47 19.38
C THR A 112 41.70 -3.29 17.87
N ASP A 113 41.90 -4.33 17.05
CA ASP A 113 41.72 -4.28 15.60
C ASP A 113 40.28 -4.37 15.13
N SER A 114 39.35 -4.62 16.06
CA SER A 114 37.91 -4.55 15.79
C SER A 114 37.49 -3.14 15.38
N GLY A 115 36.68 -3.01 14.33
CA GLY A 115 36.23 -1.70 13.83
C GLY A 115 35.73 -1.73 12.39
N LEU A 116 35.29 -0.57 11.90
CA LEU A 116 34.86 -0.36 10.52
C LEU A 116 36.05 0.13 9.68
N TYR A 117 36.53 -0.71 8.78
CA TYR A 117 37.56 -0.36 7.80
C TYR A 117 36.90 0.09 6.51
N SER A 118 37.46 1.10 5.86
CA SER A 118 37.07 1.49 4.51
C SER A 118 38.27 1.81 3.65
N CYS A 119 38.25 1.34 2.40
CA CYS A 119 39.20 1.77 1.38
C CYS A 119 38.50 2.77 0.46
N THR A 120 39.16 3.88 0.14
CA THR A 120 38.67 4.88 -0.81
C THR A 120 39.66 4.98 -1.96
N VAL A 121 39.19 4.68 -3.17
CA VAL A 121 39.97 4.82 -4.41
C VAL A 121 39.63 6.16 -5.03
N GLN A 122 40.62 7.02 -5.21
CA GLN A 122 40.45 8.32 -5.86
C GLN A 122 40.67 8.18 -7.37
N SER A 123 39.58 8.24 -8.16
CA SER A 123 39.62 8.20 -9.63
C SER A 123 39.21 9.55 -10.22
N LEU A 124 39.65 9.85 -11.46
CA LEU A 124 39.25 11.04 -12.23
C LEU A 124 37.73 11.14 -12.46
N PHE A 125 37.00 10.03 -12.30
CA PHE A 125 35.56 9.92 -12.51
C PHE A 125 34.73 9.86 -11.21
N GLY A 126 35.37 9.92 -10.03
CA GLY A 126 34.70 9.92 -8.72
C GLY A 126 35.43 9.05 -7.67
N ASN A 127 35.13 9.30 -6.39
CA ASN A 127 35.66 8.51 -5.28
C ASN A 127 34.77 7.29 -5.04
N HIS A 128 35.35 6.08 -5.09
CA HIS A 128 34.65 4.85 -4.74
C HIS A 128 35.15 4.35 -3.39
N SER A 129 34.24 4.03 -2.47
CA SER A 129 34.58 3.55 -1.12
C SER A 129 33.94 2.19 -0.83
N THR A 130 34.77 1.23 -0.42
CA THR A 130 34.34 -0.10 0.02
C THR A 130 34.49 -0.22 1.53
N TYR A 131 33.54 -0.86 2.22
CA TYR A 131 33.47 -0.94 3.68
C TYR A 131 33.54 -2.40 4.19
N PHE A 132 34.33 -2.61 5.25
CA PHE A 132 34.58 -3.90 5.89
C PHE A 132 34.37 -3.77 7.40
N ILE A 133 33.63 -4.69 8.00
CA ILE A 133 33.45 -4.77 9.46
C ILE A 133 34.34 -5.90 9.98
N VAL A 134 35.25 -5.60 10.89
CA VAL A 134 36.15 -6.58 11.52
C VAL A 134 35.79 -6.72 12.99
N ASN A 135 35.57 -7.95 13.46
CA ASN A 135 35.24 -8.26 14.85
C ASN A 135 36.20 -9.32 15.40
N VAL A 136 36.92 -9.01 16.48
CA VAL A 136 37.93 -9.89 17.07
C VAL A 136 37.44 -10.39 18.42
N THR A 137 37.31 -11.71 18.62
CA THR A 137 36.76 -12.30 19.85
C THR A 137 37.81 -13.08 20.64
N GLY A 138 38.02 -12.74 21.91
CA GLY A 138 39.02 -13.37 22.78
C GLY A 138 38.49 -14.61 23.50
N MET A 139 38.79 -15.81 23.00
CA MET A 139 38.83 -17.05 23.77
C MET A 139 39.99 -17.91 23.27
N SER A 140 41.05 -18.02 24.08
CA SER A 140 42.24 -18.81 23.80
C SER A 140 42.03 -20.28 24.18
N LEU A 141 42.41 -21.22 23.30
CA LEU A 141 42.84 -22.57 23.67
C LEU A 141 44.38 -22.59 23.80
N PRO A 142 44.98 -23.29 24.78
CA PRO A 142 46.40 -23.61 24.75
C PRO A 142 46.66 -24.84 23.87
N SER A 143 47.63 -24.71 22.97
CA SER A 143 48.26 -25.80 22.22
C SER A 143 49.39 -26.44 23.01
N SER A 144 49.58 -27.72 22.76
CA SER A 144 50.59 -28.68 23.23
C SER A 144 52.05 -28.23 23.18
N GLU A 145 52.83 -28.56 24.21
CA GLU A 145 54.25 -28.95 24.11
C GLU A 145 54.53 -30.08 25.12
N ASP A 146 55.20 -31.13 24.63
CA ASP A 146 55.64 -32.35 25.32
C ASP A 146 57.06 -32.19 25.91
N GLU A 147 57.47 -33.18 26.71
CA GLU A 147 58.83 -33.59 27.15
C GLU A 147 59.26 -33.24 28.60
N ASP A 148 58.97 -34.19 29.49
CA ASP A 148 59.85 -34.92 30.45
C ASP A 148 61.05 -34.20 31.13
N ASP A 149 61.02 -34.11 32.47
CA ASP A 149 62.03 -34.73 33.38
C ASP A 149 61.76 -34.44 34.89
N ASP A 150 61.53 -35.54 35.61
CA ASP A 150 61.77 -35.93 37.02
C ASP A 150 61.59 -35.01 38.26
N GLU A 151 60.71 -35.55 39.13
CA GLU A 151 60.70 -35.66 40.60
C GLU A 151 60.90 -34.44 41.53
N SER A 152 59.82 -34.06 42.23
CA SER A 152 59.65 -34.42 43.66
C SER A 152 58.47 -33.68 44.33
N SER A 153 57.52 -34.50 44.81
CA SER A 153 56.65 -34.36 45.99
C SER A 153 56.06 -33.00 46.40
N SER A 154 54.74 -32.88 46.23
CA SER A 154 53.80 -32.63 47.34
C SER A 154 52.34 -32.76 46.85
N GLU A 155 51.43 -32.95 47.79
CA GLU A 155 50.14 -33.62 47.69
C GLU A 155 49.05 -32.91 46.82
N GLU A 156 48.00 -33.69 46.51
CA GLU A 156 46.64 -33.30 46.03
C GLU A 156 46.39 -33.00 44.53
N ASN A 157 45.94 -34.03 43.79
CA ASN A 157 44.61 -34.06 43.13
C ASN A 157 44.48 -35.31 42.22
N LYS A 158 43.57 -36.23 42.56
CA LYS A 158 43.11 -37.25 41.60
C LYS A 158 42.33 -36.52 40.48
N PRO A 159 42.57 -36.79 39.18
CA PRO A 159 41.66 -36.32 38.14
C PRO A 159 40.28 -36.92 38.41
N SER A 160 39.31 -36.06 38.74
CA SER A 160 37.94 -36.46 39.02
C SER A 160 37.35 -37.11 37.77
N THR A 161 37.10 -38.41 37.83
CA THR A 161 36.28 -39.12 36.84
C THR A 161 34.84 -38.65 36.98
N MET A 162 34.23 -38.22 35.87
CA MET A 162 32.97 -37.48 35.90
C MET A 162 32.04 -37.97 34.78
N ALA A 163 30.85 -38.44 35.17
CA ALA A 163 29.75 -38.74 34.27
C ALA A 163 29.27 -37.47 33.53
N PRO A 164 28.69 -37.58 32.32
CA PRO A 164 28.38 -36.43 31.52
C PRO A 164 27.27 -35.59 32.16
N HIS A 165 27.41 -34.27 32.12
CA HIS A 165 26.37 -33.33 32.54
C HIS A 165 26.26 -32.16 31.55
N TRP A 166 25.13 -31.46 31.53
CA TRP A 166 24.91 -30.34 30.61
C TRP A 166 25.70 -29.11 31.06
N ALA A 167 26.53 -28.57 30.17
CA ALA A 167 27.34 -27.38 30.46
C ALA A 167 26.51 -26.08 30.45
N GLN A 168 25.47 -26.04 29.61
CA GLN A 168 24.62 -24.85 29.40
C GLN A 168 23.13 -25.23 29.29
N PRO A 169 22.51 -25.76 30.37
CA PRO A 169 21.12 -26.19 30.37
C PRO A 169 20.12 -25.07 30.05
N GLU A 170 20.42 -23.82 30.42
CA GLU A 170 19.59 -22.63 30.18
C GLU A 170 19.39 -22.34 28.68
N LYS A 171 20.37 -22.70 27.83
CA LYS A 171 20.25 -22.55 26.37
C LYS A 171 19.44 -23.69 25.72
N MET A 172 18.99 -24.66 26.50
CA MET A 172 18.24 -25.85 26.08
C MET A 172 16.79 -25.85 26.59
N GLU A 173 16.33 -24.79 27.27
CA GLU A 173 15.02 -24.75 27.97
C GLU A 173 13.80 -24.88 27.06
N LYS A 174 13.92 -24.48 25.79
CA LYS A 174 12.81 -24.55 24.82
C LYS A 174 12.65 -25.98 24.27
N LYS A 175 12.00 -26.86 25.02
CA LYS A 175 11.69 -28.25 24.59
C LYS A 175 10.79 -28.32 23.36
N LEU A 176 9.85 -27.38 23.20
CA LEU A 176 9.03 -27.22 21.99
C LEU A 176 9.54 -26.04 21.16
N HIS A 177 9.92 -26.31 19.91
CA HIS A 177 10.32 -25.31 18.94
C HIS A 177 9.30 -25.28 17.80
N ALA A 178 8.29 -24.43 17.94
CA ALA A 178 7.37 -24.11 16.85
C ALA A 178 7.99 -23.03 15.98
N VAL A 179 8.27 -23.34 14.71
CA VAL A 179 8.87 -22.40 13.76
C VAL A 179 8.12 -22.42 12.42
N PRO A 180 7.97 -21.27 11.77
CA PRO A 180 7.46 -21.24 10.41
C PRO A 180 8.40 -21.94 9.43
N ALA A 181 7.86 -22.52 8.34
CA ALA A 181 8.67 -23.02 7.24
C ALA A 181 9.67 -21.96 6.70
N SER A 182 10.76 -22.42 6.09
CA SER A 182 11.87 -21.61 5.54
C SER A 182 12.76 -20.91 6.59
N LYS A 183 12.52 -21.07 7.90
CA LYS A 183 13.45 -20.59 8.95
C LYS A 183 14.58 -21.58 9.20
N THR A 184 15.73 -21.07 9.68
CA THR A 184 16.84 -21.91 10.14
C THR A 184 16.65 -22.27 11.61
N VAL A 185 16.69 -23.56 11.91
CA VAL A 185 16.60 -24.09 13.27
C VAL A 185 17.97 -24.57 13.74
N LYS A 186 18.32 -24.25 14.98
CA LYS A 186 19.57 -24.65 15.62
C LYS A 186 19.28 -25.28 16.97
N PHE A 187 19.59 -26.57 17.12
CA PHE A 187 19.54 -27.25 18.42
C PHE A 187 20.94 -27.42 18.97
N ARG A 188 21.10 -27.23 20.28
CA ARG A 188 22.39 -27.31 20.99
C ARG A 188 22.30 -28.30 22.15
N CYS A 189 23.38 -28.98 22.46
CA CYS A 189 23.41 -29.98 23.52
C CYS A 189 24.81 -30.12 24.14
N GLN A 190 25.40 -28.98 24.50
CA GLN A 190 26.75 -28.95 25.02
C GLN A 190 26.83 -29.64 26.39
N ALA A 191 27.76 -30.58 26.52
CA ALA A 191 27.95 -31.39 27.71
C ALA A 191 29.43 -31.50 28.07
N GLU A 192 29.69 -31.68 29.35
CA GLU A 192 31.02 -31.87 29.93
C GLU A 192 31.09 -33.22 30.66
N GLY A 193 32.25 -33.86 30.65
CA GLY A 193 32.48 -35.16 31.29
C GLY A 193 33.94 -35.57 31.15
N ASN A 194 34.39 -36.46 32.04
CA ASN A 194 35.76 -36.98 32.04
C ASN A 194 35.72 -38.52 32.14
N PRO A 195 36.05 -39.27 31.07
CA PRO A 195 36.46 -38.82 29.72
C PRO A 195 35.42 -38.03 28.92
N MET A 196 35.88 -37.28 27.92
CA MET A 196 35.07 -36.45 27.02
C MET A 196 33.96 -37.27 26.36
N PRO A 197 32.67 -36.91 26.56
CA PRO A 197 31.56 -37.72 26.08
C PRO A 197 31.34 -37.60 24.57
N LYS A 198 30.74 -38.63 23.97
CA LYS A 198 30.42 -38.70 22.53
C LYS A 198 28.99 -38.22 22.28
N LEU A 199 28.78 -37.42 21.23
CA LEU A 199 27.46 -36.89 20.82
C LEU A 199 26.86 -37.69 19.66
N ARG A 200 25.60 -38.10 19.80
CA ARG A 200 24.78 -38.70 18.73
C ARG A 200 23.43 -38.00 18.64
N TRP A 201 22.91 -37.84 17.42
CA TRP A 201 21.58 -37.25 17.17
C TRP A 201 20.62 -38.27 16.59
N LEU A 202 19.39 -38.27 17.11
CA LEU A 202 18.29 -39.13 16.68
C LEU A 202 17.13 -38.26 16.20
N LYS A 203 16.49 -38.63 15.09
CA LYS A 203 15.19 -38.10 14.66
C LYS A 203 14.14 -39.20 14.85
N ASN A 204 13.12 -38.93 15.66
CA ASN A 204 12.05 -39.89 15.98
C ASN A 204 12.61 -41.25 16.45
N GLY A 205 13.69 -41.23 17.24
CA GLY A 205 14.34 -42.43 17.78
C GLY A 205 15.26 -43.18 16.81
N LYS A 206 15.47 -42.70 15.58
CA LYS A 206 16.41 -43.30 14.61
C LYS A 206 17.56 -42.35 14.29
N GLU A 207 18.77 -42.88 14.13
CA GLU A 207 19.91 -42.11 13.61
C GLU A 207 19.62 -41.70 12.16
N PHE A 208 19.91 -40.44 11.81
CA PHE A 208 19.73 -39.92 10.45
C PHE A 208 21.08 -39.60 9.82
N LYS A 209 21.17 -39.77 8.50
CA LYS A 209 22.37 -39.44 7.72
C LYS A 209 22.32 -37.98 7.25
N ARG A 210 23.49 -37.37 7.02
CA ARG A 210 23.62 -35.95 6.58
C ARG A 210 22.82 -35.66 5.30
N ASP A 211 22.62 -36.66 4.45
CA ASP A 211 22.02 -36.55 3.10
C ASP A 211 20.52 -36.91 3.06
N GLN A 212 19.91 -37.25 4.19
CA GLN A 212 18.51 -37.69 4.27
C GLN A 212 17.50 -36.51 4.18
N ARG A 213 18.00 -35.29 3.95
CA ARG A 213 17.24 -34.03 3.91
C ARG A 213 17.68 -33.18 2.71
N ILE A 214 16.72 -32.60 2.00
CA ILE A 214 17.00 -31.60 0.95
C ILE A 214 17.57 -30.35 1.63
N GLY A 215 18.83 -29.99 1.33
CA GLY A 215 19.60 -28.96 2.04
C GLY A 215 20.49 -29.47 3.18
N GLY A 216 20.44 -30.78 3.48
CA GLY A 216 21.31 -31.48 4.44
C GLY A 216 21.10 -31.10 5.91
N TYR A 217 21.72 -31.89 6.79
CA TYR A 217 21.94 -31.54 8.20
C TYR A 217 23.38 -31.05 8.38
N LYS A 218 23.56 -29.83 8.90
CA LYS A 218 24.89 -29.33 9.27
C LYS A 218 25.17 -29.71 10.73
N LEU A 219 25.76 -30.89 10.93
CA LEU A 219 26.25 -31.33 12.24
C LEU A 219 27.60 -30.67 12.53
N ARG A 220 27.67 -29.91 13.61
CA ARG A 220 28.92 -29.37 14.15
C ARG A 220 29.18 -30.07 15.48
N GLU A 221 29.82 -31.23 15.42
CA GLU A 221 30.11 -32.09 16.59
C GLU A 221 30.96 -31.35 17.62
N HIS A 222 32.01 -30.63 17.18
CA HIS A 222 32.83 -29.77 18.04
C HIS A 222 32.06 -28.63 18.72
N MET A 223 30.94 -28.19 18.14
CA MET A 223 30.08 -27.14 18.69
C MET A 223 28.81 -27.70 19.35
N TRP A 224 28.71 -29.03 19.51
CA TRP A 224 27.54 -29.69 20.10
C TRP A 224 26.20 -29.24 19.51
N THR A 225 26.16 -29.03 18.19
CA THR A 225 25.05 -28.35 17.51
C THR A 225 24.63 -29.07 16.24
N ILE A 226 23.32 -29.16 16.01
CA ILE A 226 22.73 -29.45 14.71
C ILE A 226 22.03 -28.20 14.15
N ILE A 227 22.27 -27.90 12.86
CA ILE A 227 21.62 -26.79 12.14
C ILE A 227 20.82 -27.34 10.96
N MET A 228 19.56 -26.93 10.89
CA MET A 228 18.63 -27.20 9.80
C MET A 228 18.25 -25.89 9.13
N GLU A 229 18.85 -25.59 7.98
CA GLU A 229 18.52 -24.40 7.18
C GLU A 229 17.23 -24.62 6.40
N SER A 230 16.39 -23.59 6.31
CA SER A 230 15.13 -23.62 5.55
C SER A 230 14.22 -24.80 5.88
N VAL A 231 13.73 -24.91 7.12
CA VAL A 231 12.90 -26.05 7.55
C VAL A 231 11.61 -26.21 6.71
N VAL A 232 11.26 -27.46 6.41
CA VAL A 232 10.05 -27.85 5.66
C VAL A 232 9.11 -28.70 6.54
N PRO A 233 7.81 -28.84 6.22
CA PRO A 233 6.88 -29.63 7.03
C PRO A 233 7.33 -31.09 7.29
N SER A 234 8.10 -31.69 6.37
CA SER A 234 8.69 -33.03 6.54
C SER A 234 9.85 -33.08 7.55
N ASP A 235 10.39 -31.93 7.96
CA ASP A 235 11.37 -31.83 9.04
C ASP A 235 10.73 -31.96 10.43
N LYS A 236 9.41 -31.85 10.55
CA LYS A 236 8.69 -32.04 11.82
C LYS A 236 9.05 -33.36 12.50
N GLY A 237 9.28 -33.32 13.81
CA GLY A 237 9.62 -34.51 14.59
C GLY A 237 10.37 -34.22 15.88
N ASN A 238 10.72 -35.29 16.58
CA ASN A 238 11.47 -35.24 17.83
C ASN A 238 12.95 -35.47 17.55
N TYR A 239 13.77 -34.49 17.91
CA TYR A 239 15.21 -34.50 17.75
C TYR A 239 15.86 -34.71 19.11
N THR A 240 16.41 -35.89 19.34
CA THR A 240 17.04 -36.27 20.60
C THR A 240 18.55 -36.27 20.45
N CYS A 241 19.25 -35.50 21.28
CA CYS A 241 20.69 -35.63 21.45
C CYS A 241 20.98 -36.65 22.56
N LEU A 242 21.84 -37.61 22.25
CA LEU A 242 22.33 -38.63 23.16
C LEU A 242 23.82 -38.38 23.40
N VAL A 243 24.21 -38.23 24.67
CA VAL A 243 25.58 -37.95 25.08
C VAL A 243 26.03 -39.01 26.07
N GLU A 244 27.15 -39.68 25.80
CA GLU A 244 27.62 -40.81 26.62
C GLU A 244 29.14 -40.81 26.83
N ASN A 245 29.57 -41.22 28.02
CA ASN A 245 30.95 -41.65 28.31
C ASN A 245 30.92 -42.98 29.10
N GLU A 246 32.09 -43.49 29.48
CA GLU A 246 32.21 -44.75 30.21
C GLU A 246 31.54 -44.76 31.61
N TYR A 247 31.20 -43.59 32.15
CA TYR A 247 30.62 -43.43 33.48
C TYR A 247 29.13 -43.04 33.46
N GLY A 248 28.54 -42.77 32.30
CA GLY A 248 27.11 -42.47 32.21
C GLY A 248 26.62 -41.98 30.86
N SER A 249 25.31 -41.79 30.75
CA SER A 249 24.66 -41.20 29.57
C SER A 249 23.57 -40.22 29.96
N ILE A 250 23.45 -39.14 29.19
CA ILE A 250 22.40 -38.13 29.32
C ILE A 250 21.75 -37.89 27.96
N ASN A 251 20.47 -37.49 27.97
CA ASN A 251 19.74 -37.18 26.74
C ASN A 251 18.84 -35.95 26.90
N HIS A 252 18.55 -35.29 25.79
CA HIS A 252 17.60 -34.19 25.73
C HIS A 252 16.85 -34.23 24.39
N THR A 253 15.54 -34.00 24.43
CA THR A 253 14.67 -34.10 23.25
C THR A 253 14.04 -32.76 22.94
N TYR A 254 14.30 -32.27 21.73
CA TYR A 254 13.64 -31.13 21.11
C TYR A 254 12.47 -31.60 20.26
N GLN A 255 11.29 -31.02 20.46
CA GLN A 255 10.14 -31.21 19.59
C GLN A 255 10.09 -30.09 18.56
N LEU A 256 10.38 -30.39 17.30
CA LEU A 256 10.28 -29.44 16.19
C LEU A 256 8.89 -29.52 15.59
N ASP A 257 8.13 -28.42 15.72
CA ASP A 257 6.87 -28.24 15.01
C ASP A 257 7.07 -27.20 13.90
N VAL A 258 7.12 -27.66 12.66
CA VAL A 258 7.19 -26.78 11.50
C VAL A 258 5.77 -26.36 11.15
N VAL A 259 5.42 -25.14 11.53
CA VAL A 259 4.09 -24.58 11.27
C VAL A 259 4.06 -24.12 9.81
N GLU A 260 3.20 -24.74 9.00
CA GLU A 260 2.89 -24.26 7.66
C GLU A 260 2.31 -22.84 7.77
N ARG A 261 2.91 -21.84 7.10
CA ARG A 261 2.42 -20.45 7.19
C ARG A 261 1.09 -20.24 6.48
N SER A 262 0.72 -21.11 5.56
CA SER A 262 -0.44 -20.93 4.67
C SER A 262 -1.55 -21.96 4.96
N PRO A 263 -2.65 -21.59 5.63
CA PRO A 263 -3.78 -22.49 5.88
C PRO A 263 -4.68 -22.68 4.64
N HIS A 264 -4.14 -22.54 3.43
CA HIS A 264 -4.93 -22.58 2.19
C HIS A 264 -4.17 -23.17 0.98
N ARG A 265 -4.94 -23.70 0.01
CA ARG A 265 -4.45 -24.09 -1.32
C ARG A 265 -3.80 -22.92 -2.07
N PRO A 266 -2.95 -23.12 -3.09
CA PRO A 266 -2.23 -22.03 -3.76
C PRO A 266 -3.19 -20.98 -4.34
N ILE A 267 -2.81 -19.69 -4.31
CA ILE A 267 -3.65 -18.62 -4.84
C ILE A 267 -3.05 -18.15 -6.17
N LEU A 268 -3.87 -18.18 -7.22
CA LEU A 268 -3.49 -17.67 -8.54
C LEU A 268 -3.87 -16.20 -8.66
N TYR A 269 -2.98 -15.38 -9.20
CA TYR A 269 -3.26 -13.96 -9.41
C TYR A 269 -4.48 -13.76 -10.34
N ALA A 270 -5.44 -12.96 -9.91
CA ALA A 270 -6.67 -12.72 -10.66
C ALA A 270 -6.40 -12.04 -12.00
N GLY A 271 -7.03 -12.55 -13.07
CA GLY A 271 -6.80 -12.07 -14.44
C GLY A 271 -5.55 -12.63 -15.12
N LEU A 272 -4.80 -13.52 -14.45
CA LEU A 272 -3.69 -14.27 -15.02
C LEU A 272 -3.97 -15.78 -15.00
N PRO A 273 -3.66 -16.54 -16.06
CA PRO A 273 -3.26 -16.04 -17.38
C PRO A 273 -4.38 -15.25 -18.08
N ALA A 274 -3.99 -14.27 -18.88
CA ALA A 274 -4.91 -13.45 -19.67
C ALA A 274 -5.08 -13.99 -21.09
N ASN A 275 -6.24 -13.76 -21.70
CA ASN A 275 -6.49 -14.10 -23.11
C ASN A 275 -5.52 -13.37 -24.04
N ARG A 276 -5.04 -14.05 -25.09
CA ARG A 276 -4.06 -13.51 -26.04
C ARG A 276 -4.52 -13.75 -27.48
N THR A 277 -4.17 -12.81 -28.36
CA THR A 277 -4.31 -12.95 -29.82
C THR A 277 -2.93 -12.88 -30.45
N ALA A 278 -2.60 -13.84 -31.30
CA ALA A 278 -1.29 -13.99 -31.92
C ALA A 278 -1.40 -14.18 -33.43
N VAL A 279 -0.40 -13.73 -34.16
CA VAL A 279 -0.29 -13.96 -35.60
C VAL A 279 0.38 -15.31 -35.83
N VAL A 280 -0.03 -16.03 -36.89
CA VAL A 280 0.64 -17.28 -37.30
C VAL A 280 2.15 -17.04 -37.43
N GLY A 281 2.95 -17.85 -36.75
CA GLY A 281 4.41 -17.78 -36.74
C GLY A 281 5.05 -16.90 -35.67
N SER A 282 4.24 -16.23 -34.83
CA SER A 282 4.73 -15.43 -33.70
C SER A 282 4.88 -16.25 -32.40
N ASP A 283 5.62 -15.71 -31.44
CA ASP A 283 5.80 -16.28 -30.10
C ASP A 283 4.81 -15.66 -29.11
N VAL A 284 4.31 -16.48 -28.18
CA VAL A 284 3.29 -16.09 -27.19
C VAL A 284 3.70 -16.52 -25.80
N GLU A 285 3.44 -15.65 -24.83
CA GLU A 285 3.70 -15.89 -23.42
C GLU A 285 2.42 -15.81 -22.58
N PHE A 286 2.20 -16.86 -21.78
CA PHE A 286 1.22 -16.89 -20.70
C PHE A 286 1.92 -16.84 -19.36
N VAL A 287 1.47 -15.92 -18.51
CA VAL A 287 2.01 -15.72 -17.16
C VAL A 287 0.95 -16.15 -16.14
N CYS A 288 1.37 -16.92 -15.15
CA CYS A 288 0.57 -17.40 -14.03
C CYS A 288 1.34 -17.17 -12.75
N LYS A 289 1.05 -16.05 -12.07
CA LYS A 289 1.67 -15.73 -10.78
C LYS A 289 0.96 -16.48 -9.67
N VAL A 290 1.72 -17.20 -8.85
CA VAL A 290 1.19 -18.07 -7.80
C VAL A 290 1.71 -17.64 -6.44
N PHE A 291 0.80 -17.38 -5.50
CA PHE A 291 1.15 -17.14 -4.10
C PHE A 291 0.94 -18.42 -3.28
N SER A 292 2.03 -19.01 -2.80
CA SER A 292 2.08 -20.16 -1.89
C SER A 292 3.41 -20.17 -1.12
N ASP A 293 3.45 -20.72 0.10
CA ASP A 293 4.69 -21.06 0.85
C ASP A 293 5.34 -22.33 0.25
N PRO A 294 6.63 -22.64 0.49
CA PRO A 294 7.56 -23.01 -0.57
C PRO A 294 7.17 -24.28 -1.36
N GLN A 295 7.23 -24.10 -2.69
CA GLN A 295 6.96 -25.01 -3.83
C GLN A 295 5.49 -25.38 -4.09
N PRO A 296 4.67 -24.46 -4.64
CA PRO A 296 3.49 -24.90 -5.37
C PRO A 296 3.92 -25.74 -6.57
N HIS A 297 3.36 -26.94 -6.71
CA HIS A 297 3.50 -27.73 -7.94
C HIS A 297 2.66 -27.06 -9.04
N ILE A 298 3.32 -26.20 -9.83
CA ILE A 298 2.70 -25.56 -10.99
C ILE A 298 2.78 -26.51 -12.19
N GLN A 299 1.68 -26.62 -12.92
CA GLN A 299 1.55 -27.38 -14.15
C GLN A 299 0.77 -26.56 -15.19
N TRP A 300 1.22 -26.61 -16.43
CA TRP A 300 0.51 -26.00 -17.55
C TRP A 300 -0.16 -27.08 -18.40
N LEU A 301 -1.43 -26.86 -18.72
CA LEU A 301 -2.29 -27.81 -19.44
C LEU A 301 -2.89 -27.13 -20.68
N LYS A 302 -2.93 -27.83 -21.81
CA LYS A 302 -3.72 -27.45 -23.01
C LYS A 302 -4.93 -28.36 -23.11
N HIS A 303 -6.11 -27.77 -23.28
CA HIS A 303 -7.33 -28.55 -23.56
C HIS A 303 -7.28 -29.07 -24.98
N ILE A 304 -7.54 -30.36 -25.18
CA ILE A 304 -7.49 -31.04 -26.47
C ILE A 304 -8.82 -31.71 -26.80
N LEU A 305 -9.03 -32.02 -28.08
CA LEU A 305 -10.17 -32.79 -28.56
C LEU A 305 -9.71 -34.21 -28.86
N VAL A 306 -10.41 -35.21 -28.33
CA VAL A 306 -10.18 -36.63 -28.64
C VAL A 306 -11.47 -37.20 -29.21
N ASN A 307 -11.42 -37.74 -30.43
CA ASN A 307 -12.58 -38.26 -31.16
C ASN A 307 -13.76 -37.29 -31.24
N GLY A 308 -13.47 -35.99 -31.40
CA GLY A 308 -14.49 -34.93 -31.47
C GLY A 308 -15.10 -34.49 -30.14
N SER A 309 -14.78 -35.18 -29.02
CA SER A 309 -15.24 -34.79 -27.68
C SER A 309 -14.16 -33.98 -26.93
N LYS A 310 -14.60 -32.98 -26.16
CA LYS A 310 -13.77 -32.24 -25.19
C LYS A 310 -13.68 -32.94 -23.84
N LEU A 311 -14.61 -33.84 -23.57
CA LEU A 311 -14.77 -34.50 -22.28
C LEU A 311 -14.54 -36.01 -22.43
N GLY A 312 -13.82 -36.58 -21.47
CA GLY A 312 -13.63 -38.01 -21.32
C GLY A 312 -14.90 -38.72 -20.83
N PRO A 313 -14.87 -40.07 -20.85
CA PRO A 313 -15.98 -40.90 -20.36
C PRO A 313 -16.26 -40.72 -18.85
N ASP A 314 -15.32 -40.12 -18.11
CA ASP A 314 -15.40 -39.73 -16.71
C ASP A 314 -15.98 -38.30 -16.50
N GLY A 315 -16.29 -37.58 -17.58
CA GLY A 315 -16.77 -36.21 -17.53
C GLY A 315 -15.69 -35.15 -17.27
N LEU A 316 -14.40 -35.53 -17.28
CA LEU A 316 -13.28 -34.60 -17.15
C LEU A 316 -12.79 -34.14 -18.53
N PRO A 317 -12.28 -32.89 -18.68
CA PRO A 317 -11.78 -32.43 -19.96
C PRO A 317 -10.51 -33.18 -20.37
N TYR A 318 -10.40 -33.51 -21.66
CA TYR A 318 -9.14 -34.02 -22.20
C TYR A 318 -8.09 -32.91 -22.18
N VAL A 319 -7.01 -33.14 -21.43
CA VAL A 319 -5.91 -32.19 -21.27
C VAL A 319 -4.58 -32.82 -21.63
N ARG A 320 -3.72 -32.03 -22.26
CA ARG A 320 -2.31 -32.36 -22.51
C ARG A 320 -1.45 -31.53 -21.56
N VAL A 321 -0.60 -32.18 -20.79
CA VAL A 321 0.39 -31.50 -19.94
C VAL A 321 1.48 -30.91 -20.82
N LEU A 322 1.72 -29.60 -20.71
CA LEU A 322 2.71 -28.86 -21.48
C LEU A 322 3.99 -28.58 -20.67
N LYS A 323 3.86 -28.34 -19.36
CA LYS A 323 4.98 -28.00 -18.47
C LYS A 323 4.73 -28.51 -17.06
N THR A 324 5.73 -29.16 -16.46
CA THR A 324 5.72 -29.69 -15.08
C THR A 324 7.08 -29.42 -14.43
N ALA A 325 7.10 -29.20 -13.11
CA ALA A 325 8.32 -28.94 -12.36
C ALA A 325 9.26 -30.17 -12.37
N GLY A 326 10.53 -29.97 -12.75
CA GLY A 326 11.61 -30.96 -12.64
C GLY A 326 12.65 -30.57 -11.59
N LEU A 327 13.65 -31.44 -11.35
CA LEU A 327 14.69 -31.26 -10.33
C LEU A 327 15.54 -29.97 -10.50
N ASN A 328 15.60 -29.41 -11.71
CA ASN A 328 16.42 -28.23 -12.06
C ASN A 328 15.59 -27.00 -12.46
N THR A 329 14.25 -27.04 -12.35
CA THR A 329 13.38 -25.96 -12.82
C THR A 329 13.07 -25.00 -11.68
N THR A 330 13.25 -23.70 -11.89
CA THR A 330 12.96 -22.71 -10.84
C THR A 330 11.48 -22.36 -10.81
N ASP A 331 10.95 -21.98 -9.64
CA ASP A 331 9.55 -21.58 -9.47
C ASP A 331 9.17 -20.42 -10.41
N LYS A 332 10.07 -19.44 -10.60
CA LYS A 332 9.87 -18.30 -11.51
C LYS A 332 9.73 -18.72 -12.97
N GLU A 333 10.44 -19.77 -13.40
CA GLU A 333 10.27 -20.32 -14.75
C GLU A 333 8.92 -21.02 -14.88
N MET A 334 8.46 -21.72 -13.84
CA MET A 334 7.20 -22.46 -13.86
C MET A 334 5.97 -21.55 -13.95
N GLU A 335 6.06 -20.31 -13.45
CA GLU A 335 5.03 -19.28 -13.60
C GLU A 335 4.78 -18.85 -15.06
N VAL A 336 5.71 -19.15 -15.98
CA VAL A 336 5.64 -18.69 -17.37
C VAL A 336 5.59 -19.86 -18.36
N LEU A 337 4.59 -19.86 -19.24
CA LEU A 337 4.49 -20.74 -20.40
C LEU A 337 4.77 -19.95 -21.67
N GLN A 338 5.82 -20.35 -22.40
CA GLN A 338 6.17 -19.79 -23.70
C GLN A 338 5.82 -20.78 -24.81
N LEU A 339 5.10 -20.30 -25.82
CA LEU A 339 4.81 -21.01 -27.07
C LEU A 339 5.55 -20.30 -28.18
N ARG A 340 6.30 -21.04 -29.00
CA ARG A 340 7.06 -20.48 -30.12
C ARG A 340 6.45 -20.87 -31.45
N ASN A 341 6.51 -19.98 -32.43
CA ASN A 341 6.06 -20.24 -33.80
C ASN A 341 4.61 -20.78 -33.85
N VAL A 342 3.67 -20.01 -33.28
CA VAL A 342 2.28 -20.43 -33.05
C VAL A 342 1.52 -20.68 -34.35
N SER A 343 0.80 -21.80 -34.43
CA SER A 343 -0.03 -22.22 -35.57
C SER A 343 -1.54 -22.16 -35.26
N PHE A 344 -2.40 -22.38 -36.25
CA PHE A 344 -3.85 -22.48 -36.01
C PHE A 344 -4.24 -23.64 -35.08
N GLU A 345 -3.42 -24.69 -35.00
CA GLU A 345 -3.64 -25.83 -34.11
C GLU A 345 -3.34 -25.50 -32.63
N ASP A 346 -2.64 -24.39 -32.40
CA ASP A 346 -2.33 -23.87 -31.06
C ASP A 346 -3.45 -23.02 -30.48
N ALA A 347 -4.43 -22.61 -31.29
CA ALA A 347 -5.62 -21.94 -30.77
C ALA A 347 -6.37 -22.86 -29.80
N GLY A 348 -6.77 -22.32 -28.64
CA GLY A 348 -7.49 -23.09 -27.62
C GLY A 348 -7.30 -22.59 -26.20
N VAL A 349 -7.74 -23.42 -25.24
CA VAL A 349 -7.70 -23.09 -23.81
C VAL A 349 -6.43 -23.63 -23.17
N TYR A 350 -5.70 -22.73 -22.53
CA TYR A 350 -4.51 -23.03 -21.73
C TYR A 350 -4.85 -22.82 -20.25
N THR A 351 -4.51 -23.77 -19.39
CA THR A 351 -4.81 -23.73 -17.96
C THR A 351 -3.53 -23.85 -17.15
N CYS A 352 -3.32 -22.91 -16.24
CA CYS A 352 -2.31 -23.02 -15.19
C CYS A 352 -2.95 -23.68 -13.98
N LEU A 353 -2.33 -24.73 -13.47
CA LEU A 353 -2.77 -25.51 -12.32
C LEU A 353 -1.67 -25.44 -11.26
N ALA A 354 -1.99 -25.04 -10.04
CA ALA A 354 -1.05 -24.96 -8.93
C ALA A 354 -1.56 -25.76 -7.72
N GLY A 355 -0.75 -26.68 -7.21
CA GLY A 355 -1.09 -27.54 -6.07
C GLY A 355 -0.12 -27.43 -4.90
N ASN A 356 -0.61 -27.57 -3.67
CA ASN A 356 0.19 -27.78 -2.45
C ASN A 356 -0.46 -28.87 -1.57
N SER A 357 0.07 -29.09 -0.35
CA SER A 357 -0.46 -30.06 0.63
C SER A 357 -1.93 -29.84 1.01
N ILE A 358 -2.46 -28.63 0.83
CA ILE A 358 -3.83 -28.24 1.19
C ILE A 358 -4.81 -28.40 0.01
N GLY A 359 -4.36 -28.32 -1.24
CA GLY A 359 -5.21 -28.54 -2.42
C GLY A 359 -4.70 -27.89 -3.70
N ILE A 360 -5.59 -27.82 -4.71
CA ILE A 360 -5.27 -27.38 -6.07
C ILE A 360 -6.11 -26.16 -6.47
N SER A 361 -5.49 -25.19 -7.13
CA SER A 361 -6.14 -24.04 -7.78
C SER A 361 -5.80 -23.98 -9.27
N HIS A 362 -6.70 -23.45 -10.09
CA HIS A 362 -6.49 -23.34 -11.54
C HIS A 362 -7.10 -22.05 -12.13
N HIS A 363 -6.45 -21.50 -13.16
CA HIS A 363 -6.97 -20.40 -14.00
C HIS A 363 -6.68 -20.70 -15.47
N SER A 364 -7.56 -20.26 -16.36
CA SER A 364 -7.49 -20.56 -17.79
C SER A 364 -7.54 -19.30 -18.65
N ALA A 365 -6.88 -19.37 -19.81
CA ALA A 365 -6.86 -18.32 -20.83
C ALA A 365 -7.07 -18.92 -22.23
N TRP A 366 -7.66 -18.12 -23.12
CA TRP A 366 -7.86 -18.46 -24.53
C TRP A 366 -6.76 -17.86 -25.41
N LEU A 367 -6.21 -18.67 -26.33
CA LEU A 367 -5.34 -18.23 -27.42
C LEU A 367 -6.11 -18.15 -28.74
N THR A 368 -6.18 -16.96 -29.33
CA THR A 368 -6.72 -16.73 -30.67
C THR A 368 -5.57 -16.57 -31.66
N VAL A 369 -5.58 -17.33 -32.76
CA VAL A 369 -4.54 -17.25 -33.79
C VAL A 369 -5.13 -16.69 -35.08
N VAL A 370 -4.54 -15.61 -35.59
CA VAL A 370 -5.00 -14.87 -36.77
C VAL A 370 -3.95 -14.87 -37.87
N LYS A 371 -4.40 -14.81 -39.13
CA LYS A 371 -3.52 -14.63 -40.29
C LYS A 371 -3.56 -13.17 -40.72
N VAL A 372 -2.39 -12.57 -40.96
CA VAL A 372 -2.33 -11.21 -41.53
C VAL A 372 -2.89 -11.26 -42.96
N PRO A 373 -3.85 -10.38 -43.32
CA PRO A 373 -4.31 -10.27 -44.70
C PRO A 373 -3.17 -9.83 -45.62
N SER A 374 -3.10 -10.37 -46.83
CA SER A 374 -2.02 -10.07 -47.78
C SER A 374 -2.00 -8.57 -48.15
N GLN A 375 -0.77 -8.06 -48.34
CA GLN A 375 -0.46 -6.67 -48.71
C GLN A 375 -1.26 -6.16 -49.93
N SER A 376 -1.67 -7.07 -50.81
CA SER A 376 -2.49 -6.82 -51.99
C SER A 376 -3.88 -6.26 -51.67
N TYR A 377 -4.50 -6.64 -50.55
CA TYR A 377 -5.85 -6.16 -50.20
C TYR A 377 -5.83 -4.69 -49.77
N LEU A 378 -4.77 -4.26 -49.07
CA LEU A 378 -4.61 -2.88 -48.66
C LEU A 378 -4.38 -1.97 -49.87
N GLU A 379 -3.57 -2.42 -50.83
CA GLU A 379 -3.36 -1.69 -52.10
C GLU A 379 -4.65 -1.55 -52.90
N VAL A 380 -5.42 -2.64 -53.08
CA VAL A 380 -6.71 -2.59 -53.79
C VAL A 380 -7.67 -1.61 -53.11
N LEU A 381 -7.73 -1.60 -51.78
CA LEU A 381 -8.62 -0.71 -51.04
C LEU A 381 -8.18 0.76 -51.16
N ILE A 382 -6.87 1.03 -51.16
CA ILE A 382 -6.29 2.36 -51.44
C ILE A 382 -6.63 2.82 -52.87
N TYR A 383 -6.49 1.96 -53.87
CA TYR A 383 -6.83 2.28 -55.26
C TYR A 383 -8.34 2.56 -55.41
N CYS A 384 -9.20 1.77 -54.77
CA CYS A 384 -10.66 1.98 -54.79
C CYS A 384 -11.06 3.31 -54.16
N VAL A 385 -10.49 3.66 -53.00
CA VAL A 385 -10.77 4.93 -52.32
C VAL A 385 -10.23 6.12 -53.12
N GLY A 386 -9.02 6.01 -53.66
CA GLY A 386 -8.44 7.05 -54.53
C GLY A 386 -9.27 7.31 -55.78
N PHE A 387 -9.76 6.26 -56.43
CA PHE A 387 -10.62 6.38 -57.60
C PHE A 387 -11.97 7.05 -57.28
N PHE A 388 -12.58 6.71 -56.14
CA PHE A 388 -13.82 7.32 -55.68
C PHE A 388 -13.68 8.83 -55.41
N LEU A 389 -12.57 9.24 -54.79
CA LEU A 389 -12.27 10.66 -54.53
C LEU A 389 -12.06 11.44 -55.83
N ILE A 390 -11.42 10.85 -56.85
CA ILE A 390 -11.27 11.48 -58.17
C ILE A 390 -12.64 11.68 -58.83
N PHE A 391 -13.55 10.69 -58.75
CA PHE A 391 -14.92 10.82 -59.26
C PHE A 391 -15.70 11.94 -58.59
N LEU A 392 -15.57 12.08 -57.26
CA LEU A 392 -16.19 13.19 -56.52
C LEU A 392 -15.62 14.55 -56.93
N MET A 393 -14.30 14.65 -57.16
CA MET A 393 -13.65 15.88 -57.61
C MET A 393 -14.09 16.27 -59.04
N VAL A 394 -14.22 15.30 -59.94
CA VAL A 394 -14.72 15.55 -61.30
C VAL A 394 -16.21 15.90 -61.29
N GLY A 395 -17.01 15.22 -60.46
CA GLY A 395 -18.42 15.53 -60.26
C GLY A 395 -18.65 16.93 -59.69
N THR A 396 -17.87 17.33 -58.70
CA THR A 396 -17.95 18.69 -58.13
C THR A 396 -17.47 19.75 -59.12
N ALA A 397 -16.38 19.51 -59.85
CA ALA A 397 -15.89 20.42 -60.89
C ALA A 397 -16.90 20.61 -62.04
N THR A 398 -17.57 19.53 -62.47
CA THR A 398 -18.63 19.59 -63.49
C THR A 398 -19.86 20.34 -62.98
N ILE A 399 -20.29 20.11 -61.73
CA ILE A 399 -21.38 20.89 -61.09
C ILE A 399 -21.03 22.37 -61.00
N VAL A 400 -19.78 22.70 -60.64
CA VAL A 400 -19.31 24.10 -60.57
C VAL A 400 -19.26 24.75 -61.95
N LYS A 401 -18.86 24.01 -62.99
CA LYS A 401 -18.83 24.50 -64.38
C LYS A 401 -20.23 24.70 -64.97
N VAL A 402 -21.18 23.85 -64.62
CA VAL A 402 -22.60 23.99 -65.01
C VAL A 402 -23.25 25.17 -64.28
N ARG A 403 -22.92 25.38 -62.99
CA ARG A 403 -23.42 26.53 -62.22
C ARG A 403 -22.79 27.87 -62.60
N SER A 404 -21.56 27.90 -63.13
CA SER A 404 -20.90 29.14 -63.57
C SER A 404 -21.28 29.58 -64.98
N SER A 405 -21.86 28.68 -65.79
CA SER A 405 -22.28 28.98 -67.18
C SER A 405 -23.71 29.52 -67.30
N SER A 406 -24.42 29.74 -66.19
CA SER A 406 -25.75 30.36 -66.22
C SER A 406 -25.82 31.51 -65.24
N LYS A 407 -25.59 32.73 -65.74
CA LYS A 407 -26.30 33.94 -65.31
C LYS A 407 -26.10 35.09 -66.29
N LYS A 408 -27.15 35.37 -67.07
CA LYS A 408 -27.56 36.74 -67.41
C LYS A 408 -29.08 36.83 -67.23
N SER A 409 -29.46 37.74 -66.33
CA SER A 409 -30.62 38.65 -66.32
C SER A 409 -32.04 38.06 -66.48
N ASP A 410 -33.14 38.52 -65.87
CA ASP A 410 -33.49 39.80 -65.23
C ASP A 410 -34.80 39.68 -64.40
N PHE A 411 -35.00 40.65 -63.50
CA PHE A 411 -36.26 41.31 -63.09
C PHE A 411 -37.43 40.59 -62.35
N ASN A 412 -37.80 41.24 -61.21
CA ASN A 412 -39.13 41.56 -60.66
C ASN A 412 -40.27 40.51 -60.62
N SER A 413 -40.77 40.21 -59.40
CA SER A 413 -42.01 40.81 -58.86
C SER A 413 -42.51 40.13 -57.56
N GLN A 414 -43.00 40.98 -56.67
CA GLN A 414 -43.89 40.85 -55.51
C GLN A 414 -44.70 39.56 -55.21
N LEU A 415 -44.81 39.32 -53.88
CA LEU A 415 -45.99 39.00 -53.05
C LEU A 415 -46.77 37.69 -53.28
N ALA A 416 -46.80 36.81 -52.26
CA ALA A 416 -48.05 36.43 -51.58
C ALA A 416 -47.82 35.43 -50.43
N VAL A 417 -48.56 35.71 -49.36
CA VAL A 417 -48.80 34.96 -48.12
C VAL A 417 -49.47 33.60 -48.41
N HIS A 418 -49.14 32.52 -47.67
CA HIS A 418 -50.15 31.59 -47.14
C HIS A 418 -49.63 30.61 -46.06
N LYS A 419 -50.14 30.85 -44.84
CA LYS A 419 -50.72 29.90 -43.86
C LYS A 419 -50.00 28.60 -43.47
N LEU A 420 -49.57 28.61 -42.21
CA LEU A 420 -49.63 27.52 -41.25
C LEU A 420 -51.07 26.98 -41.12
N ALA A 421 -51.29 25.65 -41.15
CA ALA A 421 -52.30 24.95 -40.35
C ALA A 421 -52.44 23.45 -40.69
N LYS A 422 -52.72 22.68 -39.62
CA LYS A 422 -53.31 21.34 -39.49
C LYS A 422 -52.37 20.14 -39.71
N SER A 423 -52.06 19.27 -38.73
CA SER A 423 -52.80 18.63 -37.61
C SER A 423 -53.66 17.43 -38.01
N ILE A 424 -53.61 16.39 -37.15
CA ILE A 424 -54.64 15.35 -36.80
C ILE A 424 -54.59 14.04 -37.64
N PRO A 425 -54.84 12.82 -37.08
CA PRO A 425 -54.64 12.29 -35.70
C PRO A 425 -54.59 10.72 -35.51
N LEU A 426 -54.56 10.27 -34.23
CA LEU A 426 -55.18 9.04 -33.60
C LEU A 426 -54.62 7.64 -34.00
N ARG A 427 -54.54 6.59 -33.16
CA ARG A 427 -55.13 6.18 -31.84
C ARG A 427 -54.32 4.95 -31.32
N ARG A 428 -53.90 4.85 -30.04
CA ARG A 428 -54.49 4.08 -28.89
C ARG A 428 -54.39 2.55 -29.04
N GLN A 429 -53.99 1.71 -28.08
CA GLN A 429 -54.38 1.49 -26.66
C GLN A 429 -53.18 0.80 -25.93
N VAL A 430 -52.79 1.03 -24.66
CA VAL A 430 -53.42 0.92 -23.32
C VAL A 430 -53.95 -0.48 -22.96
N SER A 431 -53.34 -1.10 -21.93
CA SER A 431 -54.05 -1.89 -20.91
C SER A 431 -53.47 -1.58 -19.52
N VAL A 432 -54.39 -1.35 -18.58
CA VAL A 432 -54.22 -1.24 -17.13
C VAL A 432 -55.46 -1.92 -16.54
N GLU A 433 -55.26 -2.71 -15.49
CA GLU A 433 -56.22 -2.95 -14.39
C GLU A 433 -55.37 -3.46 -13.20
N SER A 434 -55.20 -2.67 -12.11
CA SER A 434 -56.07 -2.53 -10.91
C SER A 434 -56.02 -3.76 -9.98
N SER A 435 -56.10 -3.75 -8.66
CA SER A 435 -55.80 -2.85 -7.51
C SER A 435 -56.39 -3.55 -6.27
N SER A 436 -55.76 -3.49 -5.08
CA SER A 436 -56.37 -3.46 -3.72
C SER A 436 -55.32 -3.78 -2.64
N SER A 437 -55.54 -3.56 -1.35
CA SER A 437 -55.62 -2.30 -0.57
C SER A 437 -55.49 -2.68 0.92
N LEU A 438 -54.89 -1.80 1.74
CA LEU A 438 -55.05 -1.62 3.19
C LEU A 438 -54.50 -2.69 4.17
N ASN A 439 -53.51 -2.30 5.01
CA ASN A 439 -53.77 -2.11 6.45
C ASN A 439 -52.64 -1.40 7.22
N SER A 440 -53.10 -0.72 8.27
CA SER A 440 -52.51 0.26 9.17
C SER A 440 -51.51 -0.25 10.22
N GLY A 441 -50.64 0.64 10.72
CA GLY A 441 -49.94 0.49 12.01
C GLY A 441 -49.05 1.69 12.36
N VAL A 442 -49.51 2.54 13.27
CA VAL A 442 -48.86 3.74 13.81
C VAL A 442 -48.32 3.46 15.24
N MET A 443 -47.34 4.27 15.68
CA MET A 443 -46.88 4.53 17.07
C MET A 443 -45.96 3.47 17.72
N LEU A 444 -44.95 3.76 18.56
CA LEU A 444 -44.62 4.91 19.41
C LEU A 444 -43.12 4.81 19.84
N VAL A 445 -42.48 5.96 20.03
CA VAL A 445 -41.24 6.12 20.81
C VAL A 445 -41.53 5.94 22.30
N ARG A 446 -40.59 5.35 23.07
CA ARG A 446 -40.34 5.77 24.46
C ARG A 446 -38.87 5.60 24.88
N PRO A 447 -38.29 6.58 25.59
CA PRO A 447 -36.94 6.55 26.12
C PRO A 447 -36.92 6.04 27.57
N SER A 448 -35.79 5.48 28.01
CA SER A 448 -35.51 5.19 29.42
C SER A 448 -34.26 5.93 29.85
N ARG A 449 -34.37 6.72 30.92
CA ARG A 449 -33.29 7.46 31.58
C ARG A 449 -33.27 7.08 33.06
N LEU A 450 -32.05 7.15 33.66
CA LEU A 450 -31.70 7.36 35.08
C LEU A 450 -31.73 6.08 35.96
N SER A 451 -30.77 5.75 36.86
CA SER A 451 -29.66 6.47 37.50
C SER A 451 -28.64 5.51 38.16
N SER A 452 -27.51 6.09 38.58
CA SER A 452 -26.35 5.61 39.37
C SER A 452 -26.55 4.56 40.48
N SER A 453 -25.59 3.62 40.58
CA SER A 453 -24.70 3.45 41.76
C SER A 453 -23.72 2.28 41.56
N GLY A 454 -22.44 2.50 41.89
CA GLY A 454 -21.49 1.45 42.28
C GLY A 454 -20.88 0.63 41.16
N SER A 455 -19.60 0.90 40.85
CA SER A 455 -18.76 0.05 40.01
C SER A 455 -18.45 -1.27 40.72
N PRO A 456 -18.73 -2.45 40.14
CA PRO A 456 -17.98 -3.65 40.44
C PRO A 456 -16.85 -3.77 39.40
N MET A 457 -15.62 -3.97 39.87
CA MET A 457 -14.54 -4.43 39.00
C MET A 457 -14.96 -5.76 38.37
N LEU A 458 -14.85 -5.87 37.04
CA LEU A 458 -15.18 -7.12 36.34
C LEU A 458 -14.15 -8.20 36.67
N SER A 459 -14.60 -9.22 37.40
CA SER A 459 -13.96 -10.54 37.48
C SER A 459 -14.33 -11.35 36.23
N GLY A 460 -13.35 -11.70 35.39
CA GLY A 460 -13.59 -12.69 34.32
C GLY A 460 -12.80 -12.53 33.03
N VAL A 461 -12.01 -11.46 32.86
CA VAL A 461 -11.01 -11.42 31.79
C VAL A 461 -9.74 -12.03 32.36
N SER A 462 -9.23 -13.10 31.73
CA SER A 462 -7.90 -13.66 32.04
C SER A 462 -6.90 -12.51 32.17
N GLU A 463 -6.18 -12.40 33.29
CA GLU A 463 -5.16 -11.37 33.52
C GLU A 463 -4.07 -11.49 32.44
N TYR A 464 -4.27 -10.79 31.32
CA TYR A 464 -3.20 -10.50 30.39
C TYR A 464 -2.34 -9.43 31.06
N GLU A 465 -1.28 -9.85 31.74
CA GLU A 465 -0.23 -8.93 32.17
C GLU A 465 0.46 -8.39 30.91
N LEU A 466 0.09 -7.15 30.54
CA LEU A 466 0.77 -6.43 29.47
C LEU A 466 2.17 -6.06 29.96
N PRO A 467 3.23 -6.34 29.20
CA PRO A 467 4.58 -5.93 29.59
C PRO A 467 4.66 -4.41 29.65
N GLN A 468 5.30 -3.89 30.69
CA GLN A 468 5.52 -2.45 30.82
C GLN A 468 6.46 -1.95 29.71
N ASP A 469 6.06 -0.86 29.05
CA ASP A 469 6.86 -0.16 28.05
C ASP A 469 7.14 1.28 28.54
N PRO A 470 8.28 1.52 29.22
CA PRO A 470 8.57 2.80 29.86
C PRO A 470 8.58 4.00 28.92
N CYS A 471 8.78 3.77 27.62
CA CYS A 471 8.78 4.84 26.62
C CYS A 471 7.38 5.40 26.35
N TRP A 472 6.34 4.59 26.60
CA TRP A 472 4.95 4.93 26.31
C TRP A 472 4.06 4.98 27.56
N GLU A 473 4.53 4.46 28.70
CA GLU A 473 3.76 4.43 29.93
C GLU A 473 3.51 5.85 30.48
N VAL A 474 2.24 6.16 30.76
CA VAL A 474 1.81 7.42 31.37
C VAL A 474 1.28 7.13 32.78
N PRO A 475 1.82 7.80 33.83
CA PRO A 475 1.30 7.65 35.19
C PRO A 475 -0.19 8.02 35.26
N ARG A 476 -1.00 7.15 35.86
CA ARG A 476 -2.47 7.32 35.91
C ARG A 476 -2.87 8.59 36.65
N GLU A 477 -2.08 9.01 37.64
CA GLU A 477 -2.30 10.23 38.43
C GLU A 477 -2.15 11.50 37.59
N ARG A 478 -1.46 11.40 36.45
CA ARG A 478 -1.27 12.50 35.49
C ARG A 478 -2.31 12.52 34.38
N LEU A 479 -3.30 11.62 34.43
CA LEU A 479 -4.39 11.54 33.46
C LEU A 479 -5.73 11.76 34.15
N VAL A 480 -6.44 12.82 33.75
CA VAL A 480 -7.80 13.10 34.20
C VAL A 480 -8.79 12.79 33.09
N LEU A 481 -9.68 11.83 33.31
CA LEU A 481 -10.73 11.47 32.35
C LEU A 481 -11.89 12.47 32.40
N GLY A 482 -12.43 12.80 31.24
CA GLY A 482 -13.51 13.76 31.04
C GLY A 482 -14.74 13.15 30.37
N LYS A 483 -15.44 13.98 29.57
CA LYS A 483 -16.70 13.58 28.91
C LYS A 483 -16.48 12.51 27.84
N PRO A 484 -17.44 11.60 27.62
CA PRO A 484 -17.41 10.68 26.49
C PRO A 484 -17.47 11.45 25.16
N LEU A 485 -16.65 11.06 24.19
CA LEU A 485 -16.59 11.63 22.85
C LEU A 485 -17.32 10.75 21.83
N GLY A 486 -17.26 9.44 22.02
CA GLY A 486 -17.91 8.47 21.15
C GLY A 486 -17.88 7.08 21.74
N GLU A 487 -18.81 6.25 21.31
CA GLU A 487 -18.93 4.88 21.75
C GLU A 487 -19.04 3.98 20.52
N GLY A 488 -18.02 3.15 20.28
CA GLY A 488 -17.95 2.25 19.14
C GLY A 488 -18.49 0.85 19.46
N CYS A 489 -18.43 -0.07 18.49
CA CYS A 489 -18.73 -1.49 18.74
C CYS A 489 -17.68 -2.15 19.66
N PHE A 490 -16.44 -1.68 19.65
CA PHE A 490 -15.28 -2.38 20.24
C PHE A 490 -14.67 -1.64 21.44
N GLY A 491 -15.25 -0.51 21.86
CA GLY A 491 -14.70 0.30 22.94
C GLY A 491 -15.38 1.66 23.11
N GLN A 492 -14.95 2.41 24.11
CA GLN A 492 -15.38 3.78 24.40
C GLN A 492 -14.20 4.73 24.23
N VAL A 493 -14.46 5.92 23.71
CA VAL A 493 -13.49 7.02 23.64
C VAL A 493 -13.99 8.17 24.49
N VAL A 494 -13.16 8.61 25.43
CA VAL A 494 -13.44 9.76 26.29
C VAL A 494 -12.41 10.85 26.05
N MET A 495 -12.79 12.10 26.30
CA MET A 495 -11.85 13.20 26.41
C MET A 495 -11.03 13.00 27.67
N GLY A 496 -9.76 13.40 27.67
CA GLY A 496 -8.94 13.48 28.87
C GLY A 496 -8.03 14.70 28.86
N GLU A 497 -7.47 14.99 30.03
CA GLU A 497 -6.42 15.98 30.23
C GLU A 497 -5.19 15.26 30.81
N ALA A 498 -4.09 15.29 30.08
CA ALA A 498 -2.85 14.64 30.46
C ALA A 498 -1.79 15.69 30.81
N ILE A 499 -1.14 15.52 31.96
CA ILE A 499 -0.16 16.47 32.51
C ILE A 499 1.25 15.96 32.20
N GLY A 500 2.05 16.81 31.54
CA GLY A 500 3.48 16.53 31.34
C GLY A 500 3.78 15.43 30.31
N LEU A 501 2.91 15.26 29.30
CA LEU A 501 3.22 14.40 28.13
C LEU A 501 4.41 14.94 27.32
N ASP A 502 4.58 16.25 27.31
CA ASP A 502 5.73 16.93 26.71
C ASP A 502 6.87 16.95 27.73
N LYS A 503 7.93 16.18 27.47
CA LYS A 503 9.09 16.06 28.39
C LYS A 503 9.77 17.41 28.62
N ASP A 504 9.71 18.31 27.65
CA ASP A 504 10.28 19.65 27.74
C ASP A 504 9.38 20.59 28.57
N LYS A 505 8.11 20.22 28.80
CA LYS A 505 7.11 21.02 29.51
C LYS A 505 6.32 20.16 30.50
N PRO A 506 6.93 19.76 31.63
CA PRO A 506 6.36 18.76 32.55
C PRO A 506 5.05 19.17 33.24
N ASN A 507 4.74 20.47 33.29
CA ASN A 507 3.49 21.00 33.89
C ASN A 507 2.43 21.35 32.84
N ARG A 508 2.70 21.12 31.55
CA ARG A 508 1.75 21.44 30.49
C ARG A 508 0.59 20.45 30.50
N ILE A 509 -0.63 20.97 30.60
CA ILE A 509 -1.85 20.21 30.41
C ILE A 509 -2.13 20.10 28.91
N THR A 510 -2.30 18.88 28.43
CA THR A 510 -2.60 18.58 27.03
C THR A 510 -3.96 17.88 26.96
N LYS A 511 -4.87 18.40 26.14
CA LYS A 511 -6.13 17.71 25.84
C LYS A 511 -5.86 16.50 24.97
N VAL A 512 -6.39 15.35 25.38
CA VAL A 512 -6.18 14.05 24.73
C VAL A 512 -7.50 13.33 24.54
N ALA A 513 -7.50 12.32 23.67
CA ALA A 513 -8.56 11.33 23.61
C ALA A 513 -8.03 10.01 24.20
N VAL A 514 -8.84 9.36 25.02
CA VAL A 514 -8.48 8.11 25.69
C VAL A 514 -9.42 7.02 25.22
N LYS A 515 -8.88 6.01 24.54
CA LYS A 515 -9.60 4.81 24.12
C LYS A 515 -9.48 3.75 25.21
N MET A 516 -10.61 3.17 25.59
CA MET A 516 -10.71 2.18 26.66
C MET A 516 -11.82 1.18 26.39
N LEU A 517 -11.78 0.05 27.09
CA LEU A 517 -12.83 -0.96 27.02
C LEU A 517 -14.11 -0.50 27.71
N LYS A 518 -15.25 -1.02 27.23
CA LYS A 518 -16.54 -0.86 27.89
C LYS A 518 -16.69 -1.83 29.06
N SER A 519 -17.70 -1.60 29.89
CA SER A 519 -18.06 -2.53 30.98
C SER A 519 -18.47 -3.92 30.50
N ASP A 520 -19.01 -4.04 29.28
CA ASP A 520 -19.46 -5.30 28.67
C ASP A 520 -18.45 -5.86 27.64
N ALA A 521 -17.20 -5.39 27.67
CA ALA A 521 -16.18 -5.76 26.70
C ALA A 521 -15.80 -7.25 26.77
N THR A 522 -15.53 -7.83 25.59
CA THR A 522 -15.05 -9.21 25.44
C THR A 522 -13.53 -9.28 25.44
N GLU A 523 -12.97 -10.48 25.63
CA GLU A 523 -11.52 -10.72 25.51
C GLU A 523 -10.98 -10.35 24.12
N LYS A 524 -11.82 -10.50 23.08
CA LYS A 524 -11.49 -10.05 21.73
C LYS A 524 -11.35 -8.53 21.64
N ASP A 525 -12.21 -7.78 22.31
CA ASP A 525 -12.14 -6.32 22.31
C ASP A 525 -10.85 -5.84 22.99
N LEU A 526 -10.43 -6.52 24.07
CA LEU A 526 -9.12 -6.28 24.69
C LEU A 526 -7.97 -6.56 23.72
N SER A 527 -7.98 -7.71 23.04
CA SER A 527 -6.95 -8.07 22.05
C SER A 527 -6.90 -7.09 20.87
N ASP A 528 -8.06 -6.63 20.39
CA ASP A 528 -8.16 -5.66 19.30
C ASP A 528 -7.62 -4.28 19.76
N LEU A 529 -7.90 -3.84 21.00
CA LEU A 529 -7.36 -2.60 21.55
C LEU A 529 -5.84 -2.64 21.77
N ILE A 530 -5.30 -3.77 22.26
CA ILE A 530 -3.85 -4.00 22.38
C ILE A 530 -3.20 -3.95 21.00
N SER A 531 -3.78 -4.65 20.02
CA SER A 531 -3.28 -4.69 18.65
C SER A 531 -3.24 -3.30 18.01
N GLU A 532 -4.26 -2.48 18.28
CA GLU A 532 -4.33 -1.10 17.81
C GLU A 532 -3.23 -0.23 18.43
N MET A 533 -3.01 -0.34 19.75
CA MET A 533 -1.92 0.36 20.45
C MET A 533 -0.55 0.00 19.85
N GLU A 534 -0.25 -1.29 19.70
CA GLU A 534 1.03 -1.77 19.15
C GLU A 534 1.21 -1.35 17.69
N MET A 535 0.14 -1.35 16.89
CA MET A 535 0.19 -0.84 15.51
C MET A 535 0.59 0.64 15.48
N MET A 536 0.02 1.47 16.36
CA MET A 536 0.33 2.90 16.41
C MET A 536 1.77 3.17 16.85
N LYS A 537 2.34 2.33 17.74
CA LYS A 537 3.78 2.39 18.10
C LYS A 537 4.67 2.15 16.87
N MET A 538 4.34 1.14 16.07
CA MET A 538 5.11 0.75 14.88
C MET A 538 5.02 1.77 13.73
N ILE A 539 3.83 2.34 13.49
CA ILE A 539 3.59 3.32 12.42
C ILE A 539 4.48 4.56 12.62
N GLY A 540 4.59 5.06 13.86
CA GLY A 540 5.30 6.30 14.16
C GLY A 540 4.44 7.55 13.97
N LYS A 541 5.09 8.73 13.95
CA LYS A 541 4.39 10.02 13.93
C LYS A 541 4.25 10.60 12.53
N HIS A 542 3.06 11.07 12.19
CA HIS A 542 2.79 11.81 10.96
C HIS A 542 1.73 12.91 11.17
N LYS A 543 1.78 13.99 10.38
CA LYS A 543 0.84 15.12 10.51
C LYS A 543 -0.61 14.68 10.28
N ASN A 544 -0.82 13.84 9.28
CA ASN A 544 -2.14 13.40 8.83
C ASN A 544 -2.58 12.03 9.38
N ILE A 545 -1.99 11.60 10.50
CA ILE A 545 -2.37 10.41 11.26
C ILE A 545 -2.62 10.84 12.69
N ILE A 546 -3.60 10.22 13.36
CA ILE A 546 -3.80 10.40 14.79
C ILE A 546 -2.62 9.74 15.53
N ASN A 547 -1.82 10.53 16.23
CA ASN A 547 -0.60 10.01 16.84
C ASN A 547 -0.89 9.44 18.24
N LEU A 548 -0.20 8.34 18.57
CA LEU A 548 -0.13 7.83 19.94
C LEU A 548 0.68 8.81 20.79
N LEU A 549 0.15 9.15 21.96
CA LEU A 549 0.80 10.02 22.94
C LEU A 549 1.31 9.23 24.15
N GLY A 550 0.67 8.11 24.47
CA GLY A 550 1.06 7.23 25.56
C GLY A 550 -0.01 6.17 25.84
N ALA A 551 0.23 5.37 26.87
CA ALA A 551 -0.72 4.38 27.36
C ALA A 551 -0.60 4.20 28.88
N CYS A 552 -1.69 3.82 29.54
CA CYS A 552 -1.65 3.28 30.89
C CYS A 552 -1.92 1.77 30.79
N THR A 553 -0.88 0.97 30.98
CA THR A 553 -0.93 -0.49 30.82
C THR A 553 -0.86 -1.23 32.15
N GLN A 554 -0.24 -0.61 33.16
CA GLN A 554 -0.02 -1.24 34.48
C GLN A 554 -1.09 -0.84 35.50
N ASP A 555 -1.32 -1.69 36.50
CA ASP A 555 -2.11 -1.38 37.71
C ASP A 555 -3.49 -0.76 37.45
N GLY A 556 -4.24 -1.32 36.48
CA GLY A 556 -5.61 -0.87 36.19
C GLY A 556 -6.05 -1.15 34.75
N PRO A 557 -7.19 -0.59 34.30
CA PRO A 557 -7.69 -0.79 32.95
C PRO A 557 -6.75 -0.20 31.89
N LEU A 558 -6.67 -0.86 30.73
CA LEU A 558 -5.89 -0.40 29.59
C LEU A 558 -6.46 0.93 29.05
N TYR A 559 -5.64 1.98 29.06
CA TYR A 559 -5.94 3.26 28.44
C TYR A 559 -4.96 3.54 27.31
N VAL A 560 -5.47 3.72 26.09
CA VAL A 560 -4.66 4.14 24.93
C VAL A 560 -4.89 5.62 24.72
N ILE A 561 -3.84 6.43 24.90
CA ILE A 561 -3.91 7.90 24.91
C ILE A 561 -3.43 8.44 23.56
N VAL A 562 -4.31 9.09 22.83
CA VAL A 562 -4.06 9.61 21.48
C VAL A 562 -4.37 11.10 21.39
N GLU A 563 -3.95 11.74 20.30
CA GLU A 563 -4.27 13.14 20.02
C GLU A 563 -5.78 13.40 20.02
N TYR A 564 -6.18 14.56 20.54
CA TYR A 564 -7.57 15.02 20.51
C TYR A 564 -7.86 15.81 19.23
N ALA A 565 -8.91 15.43 18.52
CA ALA A 565 -9.43 16.14 17.35
C ALA A 565 -10.78 16.79 17.67
N SER A 566 -10.78 18.11 17.88
CA SER A 566 -11.92 18.85 18.44
C SER A 566 -13.15 18.90 17.54
N LYS A 567 -12.98 18.83 16.21
CA LYS A 567 -14.08 18.93 15.24
C LYS A 567 -14.70 17.58 14.86
N GLY A 568 -14.29 16.49 15.53
CA GLY A 568 -14.88 15.16 15.37
C GLY A 568 -14.48 14.48 14.06
N ASN A 569 -15.33 13.56 13.58
CA ASN A 569 -15.07 12.82 12.35
C ASN A 569 -15.45 13.62 11.08
N LEU A 570 -14.75 13.34 9.98
CA LEU A 570 -14.86 14.06 8.72
C LEU A 570 -16.26 13.94 8.10
N ARG A 571 -16.96 12.82 8.27
CA ARG A 571 -18.31 12.64 7.76
C ARG A 571 -19.29 13.65 8.36
N GLU A 572 -19.32 13.78 9.68
CA GLU A 572 -20.20 14.73 10.36
C GLU A 572 -19.71 16.18 10.17
N TYR A 573 -18.39 16.40 10.12
CA TYR A 573 -17.79 17.69 9.77
C TYR A 573 -18.26 18.23 8.41
N LEU A 574 -18.30 17.36 7.38
CA LEU A 574 -18.77 17.71 6.04
C LEU A 574 -20.29 17.93 5.99
N ARG A 575 -21.06 17.07 6.66
CA ARG A 575 -22.53 17.17 6.71
C ARG A 575 -23.00 18.46 7.35
N ALA A 576 -22.32 18.92 8.39
CA ALA A 576 -22.61 20.19 9.07
C ALA A 576 -22.36 21.43 8.18
N ARG A 577 -21.69 21.29 7.02
CA ARG A 577 -21.36 22.37 6.08
C ARG A 577 -22.03 22.21 4.71
N ARG A 578 -23.13 21.43 4.65
CA ARG A 578 -23.92 21.29 3.42
C ARG A 578 -24.70 22.57 3.14
N PRO A 579 -24.75 23.04 1.87
CA PRO A 579 -25.62 24.14 1.49
C PRO A 579 -27.09 23.81 1.77
N HIS A 580 -27.86 24.80 2.23
CA HIS A 580 -29.29 24.66 2.43
C HIS A 580 -30.00 24.36 1.10
N GLY A 581 -30.85 23.33 1.08
CA GLY A 581 -31.66 22.95 -0.10
C GLY A 581 -31.14 21.75 -0.90
N MET A 582 -30.03 21.11 -0.54
CA MET A 582 -29.72 19.77 -1.06
C MET A 582 -30.67 18.73 -0.46
N GLU A 583 -31.03 17.71 -1.26
CA GLU A 583 -32.04 16.66 -1.07
C GLU A 583 -31.92 15.80 0.23
N TYR A 584 -30.99 16.15 1.13
CA TYR A 584 -30.64 15.38 2.34
C TYR A 584 -30.34 16.24 3.59
N CYS A 585 -30.86 17.47 3.69
CA CYS A 585 -30.78 18.29 4.91
C CYS A 585 -31.91 17.96 5.88
N TYR A 586 -31.61 17.37 7.05
CA TYR A 586 -32.64 16.93 8.02
C TYR A 586 -32.95 17.96 9.12
N ASN A 587 -32.25 19.09 9.20
CA ASN A 587 -32.44 20.10 10.26
C ASN A 587 -32.49 21.53 9.68
N PRO A 588 -33.64 22.21 9.70
CA PRO A 588 -33.80 23.59 9.25
C PRO A 588 -33.17 24.66 10.17
N ASP A 589 -32.80 24.31 11.40
CA ASP A 589 -32.49 25.28 12.47
C ASP A 589 -30.98 25.54 12.70
N GLN A 590 -30.08 25.01 11.85
CA GLN A 590 -28.64 25.23 12.02
C GLN A 590 -28.18 26.47 11.25
N VAL A 591 -27.61 27.44 12.00
CA VAL A 591 -26.90 28.60 11.45
C VAL A 591 -25.81 28.10 10.49
N PRO A 592 -25.68 28.65 9.27
CA PRO A 592 -24.70 28.15 8.30
C PRO A 592 -23.29 28.30 8.87
N VAL A 593 -22.64 27.17 9.13
CA VAL A 593 -21.18 27.10 9.21
C VAL A 593 -20.66 27.37 7.81
N GLU A 594 -19.57 28.14 7.66
CA GLU A 594 -18.95 28.45 6.37
C GLU A 594 -18.98 27.25 5.41
N CYS A 595 -19.55 27.47 4.23
CA CYS A 595 -19.67 26.44 3.20
C CYS A 595 -18.27 26.00 2.73
N MET A 596 -18.10 24.70 2.49
CA MET A 596 -16.83 24.17 1.99
C MET A 596 -16.61 24.57 0.54
N SER A 597 -15.48 25.20 0.23
CA SER A 597 -15.07 25.44 -1.16
C SER A 597 -14.54 24.15 -1.81
N ILE A 598 -14.46 24.11 -3.14
CA ILE A 598 -13.83 22.98 -3.86
C ILE A 598 -12.36 22.83 -3.42
N LYS A 599 -11.66 23.94 -3.19
CA LYS A 599 -10.28 23.95 -2.69
C LYS A 599 -10.17 23.25 -1.34
N ASP A 600 -11.11 23.49 -0.43
CA ASP A 600 -11.12 22.83 0.88
C ASP A 600 -11.36 21.33 0.75
N LEU A 601 -12.24 20.90 -0.16
CA LEU A 601 -12.50 19.47 -0.41
C LEU A 601 -11.26 18.77 -1.00
N VAL A 602 -10.59 19.39 -1.97
CA VAL A 602 -9.33 18.86 -2.53
C VAL A 602 -8.24 18.87 -1.45
N SER A 603 -8.19 19.88 -0.58
CA SER A 603 -7.24 19.94 0.55
C SER A 603 -7.49 18.80 1.54
N CYS A 604 -8.74 18.49 1.87
CA CYS A 604 -9.10 17.33 2.68
C CYS A 604 -8.57 16.03 2.05
N ALA A 605 -8.83 15.84 0.75
CA ALA A 605 -8.39 14.67 0.00
C ALA A 605 -6.87 14.53 -0.01
N TYR A 606 -6.14 15.62 -0.32
CA TYR A 606 -4.69 15.67 -0.34
C TYR A 606 -4.07 15.31 1.02
N GLN A 607 -4.60 15.89 2.10
CA GLN A 607 -4.13 15.60 3.45
C GLN A 607 -4.29 14.12 3.82
N VAL A 608 -5.42 13.51 3.47
CA VAL A 608 -5.63 12.07 3.70
C VAL A 608 -4.71 11.23 2.81
N ALA A 609 -4.52 11.61 1.53
CA ALA A 609 -3.61 10.91 0.62
C ALA A 609 -2.18 10.87 1.18
N ARG A 610 -1.69 11.98 1.73
CA ARG A 610 -0.37 12.05 2.40
C ARG A 610 -0.27 11.14 3.61
N GLY A 611 -1.33 11.06 4.42
CA GLY A 611 -1.39 10.12 5.54
C GLY A 611 -1.32 8.66 5.08
N MET A 612 -2.02 8.32 4.01
CA MET A 612 -2.01 6.96 3.45
C MET A 612 -0.72 6.61 2.72
N GLU A 613 -0.07 7.58 2.05
CA GLU A 613 1.28 7.41 1.50
C GLU A 613 2.28 7.06 2.61
N TYR A 614 2.22 7.79 3.74
CA TYR A 614 3.05 7.49 4.90
C TYR A 614 2.77 6.07 5.43
N LEU A 615 1.50 5.67 5.63
CA LEU A 615 1.15 4.31 6.05
C LEU A 615 1.68 3.24 5.09
N ALA A 616 1.55 3.46 3.78
CA ALA A 616 2.07 2.54 2.77
C ALA A 616 3.60 2.43 2.82
N SER A 617 4.31 3.55 3.06
CA SER A 617 5.77 3.54 3.23
C SER A 617 6.22 2.74 4.47
N ARG A 618 5.35 2.68 5.49
CA ARG A 618 5.53 1.90 6.73
C ARG A 618 4.96 0.48 6.62
N LYS A 619 4.61 0.03 5.41
CA LYS A 619 4.05 -1.32 5.15
C LYS A 619 2.80 -1.61 5.99
N CYS A 620 2.02 -0.58 6.30
CA CYS A 620 0.75 -0.70 7.01
C CYS A 620 -0.42 -0.62 6.01
N ILE A 621 -1.38 -1.54 6.12
CA ILE A 621 -2.66 -1.47 5.40
C ILE A 621 -3.75 -1.13 6.41
N HIS A 622 -4.52 -0.09 6.13
CA HIS A 622 -5.57 0.43 7.01
C HIS A 622 -6.82 -0.44 7.02
N ARG A 623 -7.30 -0.89 5.85
CA ARG A 623 -8.43 -1.83 5.65
C ARG A 623 -9.82 -1.31 5.99
N ASP A 624 -9.92 -0.21 6.74
CA ASP A 624 -11.19 0.48 6.98
C ASP A 624 -11.11 2.00 6.74
N LEU A 625 -10.51 2.41 5.61
CA LEU A 625 -10.43 3.83 5.26
C LEU A 625 -11.81 4.34 4.81
N ALA A 626 -12.37 5.29 5.55
CA ALA A 626 -13.67 5.90 5.29
C ALA A 626 -13.80 7.26 6.01
N ALA A 627 -14.75 8.11 5.61
CA ALA A 627 -14.90 9.45 6.21
C ALA A 627 -15.23 9.43 7.71
N ARG A 628 -15.81 8.33 8.21
CA ARG A 628 -16.06 8.13 9.66
C ARG A 628 -14.79 7.87 10.47
N ASN A 629 -13.70 7.43 9.82
CA ASN A 629 -12.41 7.08 10.41
C ASN A 629 -11.33 8.14 10.11
N VAL A 630 -11.73 9.31 9.59
CA VAL A 630 -10.85 10.48 9.50
C VAL A 630 -11.36 11.50 10.51
N LEU A 631 -10.47 12.03 11.34
CA LEU A 631 -10.76 13.05 12.34
C LEU A 631 -10.25 14.42 11.91
N VAL A 632 -10.91 15.48 12.39
CA VAL A 632 -10.60 16.87 12.05
C VAL A 632 -10.21 17.64 13.30
N THR A 633 -9.01 18.23 13.28
CA THR A 633 -8.50 19.06 14.39
C THR A 633 -9.08 20.48 14.35
N GLU A 634 -8.77 21.29 15.37
CA GLU A 634 -9.15 22.70 15.43
C GLU A 634 -8.67 23.47 14.19
N ASP A 635 -7.44 23.21 13.76
CA ASP A 635 -6.80 23.86 12.61
C ASP A 635 -7.17 23.22 11.25
N ASN A 636 -8.28 22.47 11.19
CA ASN A 636 -8.74 21.75 9.98
C ASN A 636 -7.69 20.77 9.41
N VAL A 637 -6.86 20.17 10.27
CA VAL A 637 -5.93 19.10 9.85
C VAL A 637 -6.69 17.78 9.81
N MET A 638 -6.63 17.10 8.67
CA MET A 638 -7.20 15.75 8.52
C MET A 638 -6.26 14.72 9.12
N LYS A 639 -6.75 13.89 10.03
CA LYS A 639 -6.00 12.83 10.70
C LYS A 639 -6.70 11.48 10.55
N ILE A 640 -6.05 10.54 9.88
CA ILE A 640 -6.52 9.17 9.75
C ILE A 640 -6.48 8.52 11.15
N ALA A 641 -7.55 7.83 11.52
CA ALA A 641 -7.75 7.21 12.82
C ALA A 641 -8.38 5.82 12.68
N ASP A 642 -8.51 5.13 13.81
CA ASP A 642 -9.12 3.80 13.96
C ASP A 642 -8.35 2.67 13.26
N PHE A 643 -7.19 2.33 13.85
CA PHE A 643 -6.30 1.27 13.37
C PHE A 643 -6.68 -0.13 13.86
N GLY A 644 -7.87 -0.31 14.47
CA GLY A 644 -8.30 -1.61 15.02
C GLY A 644 -8.32 -2.76 13.98
N LEU A 645 -8.53 -2.42 12.70
CA LEU A 645 -8.46 -3.37 11.59
C LEU A 645 -7.15 -3.33 10.81
N ALA A 646 -6.27 -2.37 11.09
CA ALA A 646 -5.01 -2.19 10.40
C ALA A 646 -4.05 -3.35 10.70
N ARG A 647 -3.17 -3.68 9.75
CA ARG A 647 -2.19 -4.77 9.91
C ARG A 647 -0.85 -4.42 9.28
N ASP A 648 0.19 -4.99 9.86
CA ASP A 648 1.57 -4.96 9.37
C ASP A 648 1.77 -6.05 8.31
N VAL A 649 2.47 -5.68 7.24
CA VAL A 649 2.67 -6.44 6.01
C VAL A 649 4.17 -6.74 5.81
N HIS A 650 5.04 -6.48 6.80
CA HIS A 650 6.50 -6.58 6.72
C HIS A 650 7.06 -7.89 6.13
N HIS A 651 6.29 -8.99 6.08
CA HIS A 651 6.75 -10.29 5.56
C HIS A 651 5.81 -11.02 4.58
N ILE A 652 4.68 -10.42 4.17
CA ILE A 652 3.72 -11.04 3.22
C ILE A 652 3.05 -9.90 2.43
N ASP A 653 3.13 -9.87 1.10
CA ASP A 653 2.61 -8.76 0.26
C ASP A 653 1.07 -8.57 0.31
N TYR A 654 0.34 -9.42 1.04
CA TYR A 654 -1.11 -9.34 1.20
C TYR A 654 -1.62 -10.01 2.49
N TYR A 655 -2.78 -9.58 2.99
CA TYR A 655 -3.43 -10.13 4.19
C TYR A 655 -4.76 -10.83 3.87
N LYS A 656 -5.06 -11.96 4.53
CA LYS A 656 -6.34 -12.70 4.42
C LYS A 656 -7.12 -12.81 5.74
N LYS A 657 -8.32 -12.23 5.82
CA LYS A 657 -9.18 -12.25 7.03
C LYS A 657 -9.84 -13.63 7.24
N THR A 658 -9.63 -14.24 8.40
CA THR A 658 -10.17 -15.56 8.78
C THR A 658 -11.50 -15.52 9.55
N THR A 659 -11.99 -14.34 9.96
CA THR A 659 -13.18 -14.20 10.82
C THR A 659 -14.35 -13.44 10.17
N ASN A 660 -15.60 -13.86 10.47
CA ASN A 660 -16.87 -13.29 9.98
C ASN A 660 -17.30 -12.01 10.73
N GLY A 661 -16.36 -11.14 11.14
CA GLY A 661 -16.70 -9.87 11.77
C GLY A 661 -17.30 -8.87 10.76
N ARG A 662 -18.09 -7.89 11.24
CA ARG A 662 -18.67 -6.80 10.42
C ARG A 662 -17.59 -6.18 9.52
N LEU A 663 -17.85 -6.14 8.23
CA LEU A 663 -16.94 -5.63 7.20
C LEU A 663 -17.54 -4.38 6.55
N PRO A 664 -16.72 -3.36 6.23
CA PRO A 664 -17.20 -2.14 5.58
C PRO A 664 -17.42 -2.37 4.07
N VAL A 665 -18.36 -3.24 3.70
CA VAL A 665 -18.49 -3.79 2.34
C VAL A 665 -18.49 -2.72 1.23
N LYS A 666 -19.17 -1.58 1.46
CA LYS A 666 -19.25 -0.49 0.46
C LYS A 666 -17.91 0.21 0.18
N TRP A 667 -16.90 0.06 1.04
CA TRP A 667 -15.55 0.60 0.88
C TRP A 667 -14.55 -0.44 0.40
N MET A 668 -14.91 -1.72 0.41
CA MET A 668 -13.96 -2.79 0.11
C MET A 668 -13.69 -2.93 -1.39
N ALA A 669 -12.42 -3.14 -1.72
CA ALA A 669 -12.00 -3.49 -3.07
C ALA A 669 -12.52 -4.89 -3.49
N PRO A 670 -12.73 -5.14 -4.79
CA PRO A 670 -13.19 -6.44 -5.29
C PRO A 670 -12.33 -7.62 -4.80
N GLU A 671 -11.01 -7.53 -4.86
CA GLU A 671 -10.10 -8.58 -4.39
C GLU A 671 -10.18 -8.80 -2.87
N ALA A 672 -10.45 -7.74 -2.10
CA ALA A 672 -10.66 -7.83 -0.65
C ALA A 672 -12.02 -8.44 -0.30
N LEU A 673 -13.00 -8.25 -1.17
CA LEU A 673 -14.37 -8.74 -1.00
C LEU A 673 -14.53 -10.20 -1.41
N PHE A 674 -14.00 -10.57 -2.58
CA PHE A 674 -14.17 -11.90 -3.18
C PHE A 674 -13.06 -12.87 -2.74
N ASP A 675 -11.81 -12.43 -2.77
CA ASP A 675 -10.65 -13.30 -2.54
C ASP A 675 -10.10 -13.15 -1.12
N ARG A 676 -10.64 -12.19 -0.37
CA ARG A 676 -10.19 -11.77 0.97
C ARG A 676 -8.75 -11.26 0.98
N ILE A 677 -8.24 -10.76 -0.14
CA ILE A 677 -6.88 -10.27 -0.29
C ILE A 677 -6.85 -8.76 -0.02
N TYR A 678 -6.04 -8.33 0.95
CA TYR A 678 -5.82 -6.91 1.23
C TYR A 678 -4.39 -6.52 0.87
N THR A 679 -4.24 -5.46 0.07
CA THR A 679 -2.98 -4.84 -0.29
C THR A 679 -3.07 -3.32 -0.11
N HIS A 680 -1.97 -2.59 -0.26
CA HIS A 680 -2.02 -1.12 -0.35
C HIS A 680 -2.96 -0.64 -1.48
N GLN A 681 -3.06 -1.39 -2.59
CA GLN A 681 -3.98 -1.07 -3.68
C GLN A 681 -5.46 -1.28 -3.30
N SER A 682 -5.74 -2.11 -2.30
CA SER A 682 -7.08 -2.27 -1.73
C SER A 682 -7.48 -1.04 -0.89
N ASP A 683 -6.50 -0.43 -0.20
CA ASP A 683 -6.71 0.87 0.46
C ASP A 683 -6.87 2.01 -0.56
N VAL A 684 -6.19 1.96 -1.71
CA VAL A 684 -6.41 2.93 -2.80
C VAL A 684 -7.85 2.90 -3.31
N TRP A 685 -8.45 1.72 -3.44
CA TRP A 685 -9.88 1.61 -3.78
C TRP A 685 -10.75 2.29 -2.71
N SER A 686 -10.45 2.01 -1.43
CA SER A 686 -11.16 2.62 -0.28
C SER A 686 -11.00 4.14 -0.27
N PHE A 687 -9.82 4.65 -0.66
CA PHE A 687 -9.57 6.07 -0.85
C PHE A 687 -10.41 6.67 -1.98
N GLY A 688 -10.60 5.96 -3.09
CA GLY A 688 -11.55 6.38 -4.14
C GLY A 688 -12.98 6.53 -3.61
N VAL A 689 -13.43 5.61 -2.75
CA VAL A 689 -14.74 5.73 -2.06
C VAL A 689 -14.75 6.92 -1.11
N LEU A 690 -13.68 7.15 -0.36
CA LEU A 690 -13.53 8.32 0.52
C LEU A 690 -13.58 9.64 -0.26
N LEU A 691 -12.94 9.72 -1.43
CA LEU A 691 -13.06 10.90 -2.31
C LEU A 691 -14.54 11.14 -2.63
N TRP A 692 -15.27 10.10 -3.02
CA TRP A 692 -16.70 10.24 -3.31
C TRP A 692 -17.49 10.74 -2.09
N GLU A 693 -17.18 10.26 -0.87
CA GLU A 693 -17.77 10.78 0.37
C GLU A 693 -17.44 12.27 0.58
N ILE A 694 -16.19 12.69 0.36
CA ILE A 694 -15.75 14.08 0.51
C ILE A 694 -16.53 14.99 -0.45
N PHE A 695 -16.58 14.63 -1.73
CA PHE A 695 -17.22 15.45 -2.78
C PHE A 695 -18.76 15.36 -2.79
N THR A 696 -19.35 14.49 -1.98
CA THR A 696 -20.80 14.46 -1.68
C THR A 696 -21.11 15.04 -0.30
N LEU A 697 -20.12 15.69 0.34
CA LEU A 697 -20.23 16.29 1.66
C LEU A 697 -20.75 15.28 2.71
N GLY A 698 -20.15 14.10 2.77
CA GLY A 698 -20.52 13.03 3.69
C GLY A 698 -21.72 12.18 3.22
N GLY A 699 -21.87 12.01 1.90
CA GLY A 699 -22.85 11.10 1.31
C GLY A 699 -22.57 9.64 1.67
N SER A 700 -23.59 8.78 1.59
CA SER A 700 -23.39 7.34 1.76
C SER A 700 -23.04 6.72 0.41
N PRO A 701 -21.94 5.96 0.29
CA PRO A 701 -21.57 5.29 -0.96
C PRO A 701 -22.69 4.37 -1.46
N TYR A 702 -22.77 4.22 -2.79
CA TYR A 702 -23.78 3.44 -3.50
C TYR A 702 -25.20 3.72 -2.95
N PRO A 703 -25.72 4.94 -3.15
CA PRO A 703 -27.02 5.34 -2.61
C PRO A 703 -28.13 4.45 -3.19
N GLY A 704 -29.03 3.98 -2.32
CA GLY A 704 -30.14 3.10 -2.71
C GLY A 704 -29.78 1.64 -3.01
N VAL A 705 -28.49 1.29 -3.09
CA VAL A 705 -28.04 -0.08 -3.37
C VAL A 705 -27.83 -0.86 -2.06
N PRO A 706 -28.53 -2.00 -1.87
CA PRO A 706 -28.31 -2.89 -0.73
C PRO A 706 -26.98 -3.65 -0.87
N VAL A 707 -26.40 -4.08 0.25
CA VAL A 707 -25.06 -4.69 0.28
C VAL A 707 -25.04 -6.00 -0.50
N GLU A 708 -26.12 -6.76 -0.46
CA GLU A 708 -26.31 -8.04 -1.12
C GLU A 708 -26.26 -7.91 -2.65
N GLU A 709 -26.81 -6.83 -3.20
CA GLU A 709 -26.82 -6.55 -4.64
C GLU A 709 -25.50 -5.93 -5.13
N LEU A 710 -24.81 -5.19 -4.25
CA LEU A 710 -23.55 -4.54 -4.57
C LEU A 710 -22.49 -5.53 -5.08
N PHE A 711 -22.45 -6.75 -4.54
CA PHE A 711 -21.53 -7.79 -5.00
C PHE A 711 -21.68 -8.09 -6.50
N LYS A 712 -22.93 -8.19 -6.98
CA LYS A 712 -23.23 -8.47 -8.38
C LYS A 712 -22.86 -7.28 -9.26
N LEU A 713 -23.26 -6.08 -8.85
CA LEU A 713 -22.98 -4.84 -9.57
C LEU A 713 -21.47 -4.58 -9.74
N LEU A 714 -20.68 -4.77 -8.68
CA LEU A 714 -19.22 -4.60 -8.75
C LEU A 714 -18.58 -5.58 -9.74
N ARG A 715 -19.07 -6.82 -9.79
CA ARG A 715 -18.61 -7.86 -10.72
C ARG A 715 -18.96 -7.54 -12.17
N GLU A 716 -20.10 -6.90 -12.39
CA GLU A 716 -20.54 -6.40 -13.71
C GLU A 716 -19.83 -5.10 -14.11
N GLY A 717 -18.97 -4.54 -13.25
CA GLY A 717 -18.18 -3.34 -13.54
C GLY A 717 -18.87 -2.03 -13.17
N HIS A 718 -20.01 -2.06 -12.47
CA HIS A 718 -20.69 -0.86 -11.99
C HIS A 718 -19.78 -0.03 -11.06
N ARG A 719 -19.85 1.29 -11.19
CA ARG A 719 -19.15 2.28 -10.37
C ARG A 719 -20.09 3.44 -10.06
N MET A 720 -19.83 4.16 -8.97
CA MET A 720 -20.65 5.31 -8.58
C MET A 720 -20.53 6.46 -9.59
N ASP A 721 -21.62 7.21 -9.74
CA ASP A 721 -21.69 8.39 -10.60
C ASP A 721 -20.89 9.56 -10.02
N ARG A 722 -20.56 10.52 -10.90
CA ARG A 722 -19.82 11.75 -10.53
C ARG A 722 -20.63 12.60 -9.55
N PRO A 723 -20.08 12.97 -8.37
CA PRO A 723 -20.73 13.93 -7.47
C PRO A 723 -20.91 15.32 -8.13
N SER A 724 -21.98 16.03 -7.78
CA SER A 724 -22.29 17.34 -8.37
C SER A 724 -21.21 18.39 -8.14
N ALA A 725 -20.60 18.41 -6.94
CA ALA A 725 -19.51 19.33 -6.58
C ALA A 725 -18.12 18.91 -7.10
N CYS A 726 -18.01 17.77 -7.80
CA CYS A 726 -16.75 17.18 -8.23
C CYS A 726 -16.36 17.60 -9.65
N THR A 727 -15.13 18.04 -9.88
CA THR A 727 -14.61 18.30 -11.23
C THR A 727 -14.43 16.99 -12.01
N GLN A 728 -14.35 17.07 -13.34
CA GLN A 728 -14.14 15.88 -14.16
C GLN A 728 -12.80 15.19 -13.85
N GLU A 729 -11.75 15.97 -13.59
CA GLU A 729 -10.42 15.47 -13.25
C GLU A 729 -10.43 14.62 -11.97
N ILE A 730 -11.03 15.14 -10.90
CA ILE A 730 -11.15 14.41 -9.63
C ILE A 730 -12.01 13.14 -9.81
N TYR A 731 -13.05 13.19 -10.64
CA TYR A 731 -13.85 12.00 -10.90
C TYR A 731 -13.09 10.91 -11.68
N LEU A 732 -12.24 11.30 -12.63
CA LEU A 732 -11.36 10.35 -13.32
C LEU A 732 -10.39 9.71 -12.32
N MET A 733 -9.82 10.49 -11.40
CA MET A 733 -9.01 9.96 -10.30
C MET A 733 -9.77 8.93 -9.43
N MET A 734 -11.06 9.18 -9.12
CA MET A 734 -11.90 8.19 -8.43
C MET A 734 -12.04 6.89 -9.24
N LYS A 735 -12.25 7.01 -10.57
CA LYS A 735 -12.37 5.85 -11.46
C LYS A 735 -11.07 5.05 -11.56
N ASP A 736 -9.93 5.73 -11.58
CA ASP A 736 -8.61 5.10 -11.58
C ASP A 736 -8.36 4.33 -10.28
N CYS A 737 -8.75 4.91 -9.13
CA CYS A 737 -8.76 4.20 -7.85
C CYS A 737 -9.69 2.96 -7.87
N TRP A 738 -10.78 2.99 -8.62
CA TRP A 738 -11.73 1.86 -8.75
C TRP A 738 -11.44 0.94 -9.95
N HIS A 739 -10.21 0.95 -10.46
CA HIS A 739 -9.82 0.02 -11.49
C HIS A 739 -9.95 -1.44 -11.00
N ALA A 740 -10.46 -2.34 -11.84
CA ALA A 740 -10.70 -3.74 -11.48
C ALA A 740 -9.39 -4.48 -11.15
N VAL A 741 -8.34 -4.24 -11.94
CA VAL A 741 -6.99 -4.76 -11.73
C VAL A 741 -6.26 -3.86 -10.72
N PRO A 742 -5.84 -4.38 -9.53
CA PRO A 742 -5.23 -3.55 -8.48
C PRO A 742 -3.95 -2.83 -8.90
N THR A 743 -3.11 -3.46 -9.72
CA THR A 743 -1.84 -2.88 -10.19
C THR A 743 -1.99 -1.73 -11.19
N GLN A 744 -3.19 -1.54 -11.74
CA GLN A 744 -3.49 -0.41 -12.63
C GLN A 744 -4.09 0.78 -11.86
N ARG A 745 -4.40 0.61 -10.57
CA ARG A 745 -4.77 1.74 -9.71
C ARG A 745 -3.53 2.58 -9.42
N PRO A 746 -3.67 3.90 -9.23
CA PRO A 746 -2.55 4.74 -8.83
C PRO A 746 -2.03 4.31 -7.44
N THR A 747 -0.78 4.59 -7.17
CA THR A 747 -0.21 4.49 -5.82
C THR A 747 -0.58 5.73 -5.00
N PHE A 748 -0.51 5.66 -3.67
CA PHE A 748 -0.72 6.84 -2.83
C PHE A 748 0.27 7.97 -3.12
N LYS A 749 1.51 7.64 -3.51
CA LYS A 749 2.49 8.64 -3.96
C LYS A 749 1.99 9.42 -5.19
N GLN A 750 1.50 8.71 -6.21
CA GLN A 750 0.94 9.35 -7.41
C GLN A 750 -0.30 10.19 -7.07
N LEU A 751 -1.18 9.69 -6.19
CA LEU A 751 -2.35 10.45 -5.74
C LEU A 751 -1.97 11.74 -5.01
N VAL A 752 -0.91 11.71 -4.19
CA VAL A 752 -0.39 12.92 -3.53
C VAL A 752 0.12 13.92 -4.57
N GLU A 753 0.92 13.47 -5.55
CA GLU A 753 1.45 14.32 -6.63
C GLU A 753 0.32 14.96 -7.48
N ASP A 754 -0.70 14.19 -7.85
CA ASP A 754 -1.81 14.68 -8.67
C ASP A 754 -2.75 15.62 -7.89
N LEU A 755 -3.03 15.34 -6.61
CA LEU A 755 -3.83 16.23 -5.76
C LEU A 755 -3.08 17.53 -5.44
N ASP A 756 -1.76 17.48 -5.24
CA ASP A 756 -0.92 18.68 -5.05
C ASP A 756 -0.94 19.59 -6.27
N ARG A 757 -0.82 18.99 -7.46
CA ARG A 757 -0.96 19.71 -8.74
C ARG A 757 -2.33 20.35 -8.88
N THR A 758 -3.39 19.60 -8.55
CA THR A 758 -4.77 20.10 -8.58
C THR A 758 -4.96 21.28 -7.63
N LEU A 759 -4.45 21.19 -6.40
CA LEU A 759 -4.50 22.28 -5.41
C LEU A 759 -3.75 23.52 -5.88
N SER A 760 -2.58 23.35 -6.48
CA SER A 760 -1.77 24.44 -7.01
C SER A 760 -2.47 25.15 -8.15
N MET A 761 -3.12 24.40 -9.06
CA MET A 761 -3.90 24.98 -10.15
C MET A 761 -5.11 25.78 -9.64
N ILE A 762 -5.87 25.24 -8.69
CA ILE A 762 -7.03 25.93 -8.10
C ILE A 762 -6.58 27.21 -7.37
N SER A 763 -5.48 27.16 -6.63
CA SER A 763 -4.96 28.32 -5.89
C SER A 763 -4.46 29.42 -6.83
N ASN A 764 -3.87 29.06 -7.97
CA ASN A 764 -3.43 30.03 -8.97
C ASN A 764 -4.60 30.65 -9.76
N GLN A 765 -5.69 29.90 -9.98
CA GLN A 765 -6.92 30.46 -10.56
C GLN A 765 -7.54 31.51 -9.64
N GLU A 766 -7.50 31.29 -8.32
CA GLU A 766 -7.96 32.25 -7.30
C GLU A 766 -7.13 33.54 -7.30
N TYR A 767 -5.83 33.47 -7.67
CA TYR A 767 -4.94 34.63 -7.82
C TYR A 767 -5.09 35.36 -9.17
N LEU A 768 -5.57 34.67 -10.21
CA LEU A 768 -5.77 35.21 -11.56
C LEU A 768 -7.20 35.71 -11.81
N ASP A 769 -8.13 35.47 -10.88
CA ASP A 769 -9.50 35.98 -10.95
C ASP A 769 -9.56 37.46 -10.55
N LEU A 770 -9.13 38.33 -11.47
CA LEU A 770 -9.34 39.78 -11.43
C LEU A 770 -10.82 40.17 -11.69
N SER A 771 -11.72 39.18 -11.80
CA SER A 771 -13.15 39.37 -12.04
C SER A 771 -13.99 38.96 -10.83
N VAL A 772 -13.62 39.43 -9.64
CA VAL A 772 -14.63 39.65 -8.59
C VAL A 772 -15.48 40.83 -9.05
N PRO A 773 -16.77 40.65 -9.41
CA PRO A 773 -17.67 41.80 -9.47
C PRO A 773 -17.72 42.35 -8.05
N LEU A 774 -17.30 43.60 -7.87
CA LEU A 774 -17.64 44.38 -6.68
C LEU A 774 -19.10 44.06 -6.33
N GLU A 775 -19.33 43.58 -5.11
CA GLU A 775 -20.69 43.39 -4.60
C GLU A 775 -21.55 44.60 -4.98
N PRO A 776 -22.77 44.41 -5.50
CA PRO A 776 -23.78 45.42 -5.33
C PRO A 776 -24.20 45.37 -3.85
N MET A 777 -23.43 46.02 -2.99
CA MET A 777 -24.00 46.61 -1.79
C MET A 777 -25.03 47.63 -2.28
N TYR A 778 -26.28 47.19 -2.44
CA TYR A 778 -27.50 47.91 -2.10
C TYR A 778 -28.66 46.96 -2.39
N SER A 779 -29.22 46.42 -1.31
CA SER A 779 -30.54 45.81 -1.29
C SER A 779 -31.55 46.79 -1.90
N GLN A 780 -32.17 46.43 -3.04
CA GLN A 780 -33.46 47.01 -3.38
C GLN A 780 -34.57 46.17 -2.75
N VAL A 781 -34.95 46.64 -1.55
CA VAL A 781 -36.29 46.51 -1.00
C VAL A 781 -37.29 46.89 -2.08
N ILE A 782 -38.21 45.97 -2.36
CA ILE A 782 -39.47 46.27 -3.04
C ILE A 782 -40.20 47.31 -2.20
N LEU A 783 -40.37 48.54 -2.71
CA LEU A 783 -41.54 49.37 -2.39
C LEU A 783 -41.72 50.47 -3.46
N ASN A 784 -42.99 50.63 -3.79
CA ASN A 784 -43.65 51.51 -4.75
C ASN A 784 -43.09 52.93 -4.99
N GLU A 785 -43.34 53.37 -6.23
CA GLU A 785 -43.37 54.71 -6.81
C GLU A 785 -43.37 55.99 -5.92
N ARG A 786 -42.61 56.98 -6.46
CA ARG A 786 -42.81 58.45 -6.55
C ARG A 786 -42.26 59.42 -5.47
N SER A 787 -41.72 60.53 -6.02
CA SER A 787 -41.36 61.87 -5.45
C SER A 787 -40.03 61.95 -4.66
N SER A 788 -38.96 62.52 -5.24
CA SER A 788 -38.46 63.93 -5.08
C SER A 788 -37.94 64.23 -3.66
N THR A 789 -36.76 64.79 -3.35
CA THR A 789 -35.94 65.85 -3.99
C THR A 789 -34.65 66.08 -3.15
N CYS A 790 -33.61 66.65 -3.77
CA CYS A 790 -32.50 67.49 -3.23
C CYS A 790 -31.49 66.88 -2.22
N SER A 791 -30.20 66.78 -2.59
CA SER A 791 -29.08 67.76 -2.45
C SER A 791 -28.35 67.58 -1.11
N SER A 792 -27.03 67.65 -0.93
CA SER A 792 -25.94 68.30 -1.66
C SER A 792 -24.59 67.94 -1.00
N GLU A 793 -23.54 67.88 -1.82
CA GLU A 793 -22.16 68.40 -1.59
C GLU A 793 -21.24 67.77 -0.52
N GLN A 794 -20.10 67.18 -0.96
CA GLN A 794 -18.71 67.73 -0.96
C GLN A 794 -18.02 67.50 0.40
N ASP A 795 -16.73 67.20 0.57
CA ASP A 795 -15.52 67.23 -0.25
C ASP A 795 -14.47 66.40 0.54
N SER A 796 -13.62 65.57 -0.10
CA SER A 796 -12.19 65.85 -0.38
C SER A 796 -11.29 66.02 0.88
N VAL A 797 -10.04 65.57 1.02
CA VAL A 797 -9.00 64.98 0.16
C VAL A 797 -7.76 64.75 1.08
N PHE A 798 -7.14 63.56 1.00
CA PHE A 798 -5.68 63.26 1.07
C PHE A 798 -4.86 63.26 2.40
N LEU A 799 -4.12 62.13 2.55
CA LEU A 799 -2.70 61.94 2.96
C LEU A 799 -2.31 62.19 4.44
N ARG A 800 -1.41 61.46 5.13
CA ARG A 800 -0.47 60.35 4.83
C ARG A 800 0.13 59.86 6.18
N GLU A 801 0.58 58.60 6.23
CA GLU A 801 1.79 58.06 6.93
C GLU A 801 1.99 58.32 8.46
N SER A 802 1.96 57.33 9.37
CA SER A 802 2.86 56.18 9.65
C SER A 802 3.85 56.44 10.80
N GLY A 803 3.79 55.64 11.88
CA GLY A 803 4.90 55.46 12.84
C GLY A 803 4.50 55.32 14.32
N PRO A 804 5.29 54.65 15.19
CA PRO A 804 4.81 53.60 16.12
C PRO A 804 5.18 53.79 17.62
N GLU A 805 4.91 52.72 18.43
CA GLU A 805 5.41 52.38 19.81
C GLU A 805 4.63 52.96 21.03
N GLU A 806 3.77 52.19 21.72
CA GLU A 806 3.97 51.33 22.94
C GLU A 806 3.89 52.10 24.29
N PRO A 807 3.70 51.50 25.50
CA PRO A 807 2.82 50.40 25.96
C PRO A 807 2.15 50.65 27.37
N CYS A 808 1.19 49.78 27.77
CA CYS A 808 0.65 49.36 29.11
C CYS A 808 0.37 50.40 30.26
N ILE A 809 -0.52 50.29 31.26
CA ILE A 809 -1.06 49.20 32.13
C ILE A 809 -2.42 49.68 32.79
N PRO A 810 -2.99 49.20 33.94
CA PRO A 810 -4.28 48.49 34.06
C PRO A 810 -5.35 49.15 34.99
N LEU A 811 -6.41 48.38 35.33
CA LEU A 811 -7.21 48.32 36.59
C LEU A 811 -8.75 48.56 36.51
N THR A 812 -9.49 47.45 36.72
CA THR A 812 -10.65 47.23 37.63
C THR A 812 -11.96 48.05 37.53
N VAL A 813 -13.06 47.37 37.10
CA VAL A 813 -14.27 46.88 37.86
C VAL A 813 -14.78 47.74 39.06
N PRO A 814 -16.09 47.82 39.50
CA PRO A 814 -17.44 47.26 39.10
C PRO A 814 -18.54 48.41 39.05
N PRO A 815 -19.91 48.24 39.20
CA PRO A 815 -20.72 47.08 39.60
C PRO A 815 -22.09 46.76 38.94
N GLN A 816 -22.45 45.50 39.22
CA GLN A 816 -23.74 44.79 39.34
C GLN A 816 -25.05 45.58 39.47
N GLN A 817 -26.08 45.08 38.79
CA GLN A 817 -27.44 44.80 39.31
C GLN A 817 -27.98 43.53 38.58
N THR A 818 -27.99 42.34 39.19
CA THR A 818 -29.15 41.65 39.84
C THR A 818 -30.53 42.05 39.25
N VAL A 819 -31.40 41.13 38.79
CA VAL A 819 -32.25 40.23 39.59
C VAL A 819 -33.04 39.22 38.69
N ARG A 820 -33.08 37.94 39.14
CA ARG A 820 -34.14 36.87 39.12
C ARG A 820 -35.10 36.74 37.91
N SER A 821 -35.09 35.62 37.17
CA SER A 821 -35.74 34.31 37.42
C SER A 821 -37.28 34.30 37.45
N PHE A 822 -37.93 33.52 36.57
CA PHE A 822 -38.98 32.54 36.94
C PHE A 822 -39.34 31.59 35.78
N LYS A 823 -39.54 30.31 36.15
CA LYS A 823 -40.00 29.16 35.36
C LYS A 823 -41.53 29.17 35.13
N LYS A 824 -41.95 28.61 34.00
CA LYS A 824 -43.08 27.67 33.71
C LYS A 824 -43.38 27.83 32.21
N ARG A 825 -43.53 26.80 31.39
CA ARG A 825 -44.14 25.49 31.59
C ARG A 825 -43.60 24.52 30.55
#